data_AF-A0A6V7URA0-F1
#
_entry.id   AF-A0A6V7URA0-F1
#
_cell.length_a   1.000
_cell.length_b   1.000
_cell.length_c   1.000
_cell.angle_alpha   90.00
_cell.angle_beta   90.00
_cell.angle_gamma   90.00
#
_symmetry.space_group_name_H-M   'P 1'
#
loop_
_entity.id
_entity.type
_entity.pdbx_description
1 polymer ?
#
loop_
_entity_poly.entity_id
_entity_poly.type
_entity_poly.pdbx_seq_one_letter_code
_entity_poly.pdbx_strand_id
1 'polypeptide(L)'
;MQNNAWKEKYTGACKTCGPGIPRMKSWTGANYENPLREFLQWIIFGLDNERKGKTLAVSHYGGRYDMHLLLGELINNFGIEPNITRTGNKLYEVLIKKKDGIYPNISFRDSFNWMMLKLNQLPKALDLDIDEGGKLFFPHGWNLNKNMDVLLKRLPDKKYYYPETMGKQRRKDFEEWYDMHKDSSFLLCEQIVEYCEQDVRILTYALVKLQKLFFELATEPSKRDDVLVSSMTLASACLRHFCINYLKSNQIGIIPDNGYHKDTNYSAISIKFIKWLEHKTGFQIQNRQSAEGEYRITVSNGNVLRLDGFIKEKNIAIEFLGCAWHGHKCLYRPHEICLNGKTALYNDDTLNERIKMLKNENIRTYIFWECEVVKALEGNPKMSLFFDELPDIGPLFPRDAFHGGRTGPLSLKCHLEGDAENEYEISCYDVVSLYPAVNFYAFYPIGHPELLDLNLDINWTKPEDLRPYRGIFKLFIIPPDDLYLPVIPERIHGKLHDDNKRGFVSTTCSVELELALSRGYRATKVYSIYHWEEWSDELLRPYVQDMMRLKIEASGWPSSVLSPDNIEQEERLKNDFIEKNQKEYGITLDPSKIARNEGLRYLAKTCNNSMWGRWALRCNLTQDCITSSPIKLHTILNDPKLEVGAIEMLTPDLFAVPYKNRREFVRPHDKYNIILALITTATARVML
;
A
#
# COMPACT_ATOMS: atom_id res chain seq x y z
N MET A 1 15.93 -8.42 22.57
CA MET A 1 16.93 -9.51 22.59
C MET A 1 18.37 -9.04 22.81
N GLN A 2 18.71 -7.75 22.58
CA GLN A 2 20.10 -7.25 22.48
C GLN A 2 21.03 -7.51 23.70
N ASN A 3 20.51 -7.72 24.91
CA ASN A 3 21.37 -7.88 26.11
C ASN A 3 21.25 -9.25 26.80
N ASN A 4 20.66 -10.25 26.15
CA ASN A 4 20.36 -11.57 26.75
C ASN A 4 19.59 -11.54 28.09
N ALA A 5 19.04 -10.38 28.48
CA ALA A 5 18.33 -10.20 29.75
C ALA A 5 17.07 -11.07 29.89
N TRP A 6 16.59 -11.64 28.77
CA TRP A 6 15.48 -12.57 28.69
C TRP A 6 15.88 -14.02 29.02
N LYS A 7 17.17 -14.34 29.07
CA LYS A 7 17.70 -15.65 29.48
C LYS A 7 18.24 -15.58 30.90
N GLU A 8 18.00 -16.60 31.68
CA GLU A 8 18.71 -16.81 32.94
C GLU A 8 20.21 -16.94 32.67
N LYS A 9 21.01 -16.24 33.49
CA LYS A 9 22.45 -16.11 33.30
C LYS A 9 23.19 -17.45 33.42
N TYR A 10 22.64 -18.40 34.19
CA TYR A 10 23.28 -19.67 34.51
C TYR A 10 22.71 -20.85 33.71
N THR A 11 21.40 -20.89 33.47
CA THR A 11 20.74 -22.01 32.77
C THR A 11 20.60 -21.74 31.27
N GLY A 12 20.73 -20.49 30.81
CA GLY A 12 20.41 -20.08 29.44
C GLY A 12 18.92 -20.18 29.09
N ALA A 13 18.08 -20.62 30.03
CA ALA A 13 16.64 -20.77 29.84
C ALA A 13 15.97 -19.40 29.76
N CYS A 14 14.90 -19.30 28.97
CA CYS A 14 14.06 -18.11 28.93
C CYS A 14 13.50 -17.84 30.34
N LYS A 15 13.78 -16.69 30.94
CA LYS A 15 13.31 -16.31 32.29
C LYS A 15 11.79 -16.35 32.44
N THR A 16 11.06 -16.13 31.35
CA THR A 16 9.59 -16.15 31.31
C THR A 16 9.02 -17.55 31.06
N CYS A 17 9.82 -18.42 30.44
CA CYS A 17 9.39 -19.75 30.01
C CYS A 17 9.88 -20.84 30.97
N GLY A 18 10.86 -20.52 31.84
CA GLY A 18 11.52 -21.45 32.75
C GLY A 18 12.21 -22.64 32.06
N PRO A 19 13.08 -23.36 32.77
CA PRO A 19 13.34 -24.76 32.46
C PRO A 19 12.11 -25.60 32.89
N GLY A 20 11.53 -26.40 31.99
CA GLY A 20 10.47 -27.37 32.31
C GLY A 20 9.04 -27.05 31.89
N ILE A 21 8.73 -25.85 31.36
CA ILE A 21 7.40 -25.59 30.77
C ILE A 21 7.34 -26.22 29.36
N PRO A 22 6.32 -27.06 29.06
CA PRO A 22 6.11 -27.58 27.71
C PRO A 22 5.98 -26.42 26.72
N ARG A 23 6.87 -26.38 25.72
CA ARG A 23 6.88 -25.35 24.66
C ARG A 23 5.83 -25.60 23.57
N MET A 24 5.16 -26.75 23.64
CA MET A 24 4.14 -27.21 22.72
C MET A 24 2.91 -27.56 23.56
N LYS A 25 1.75 -27.07 23.14
CA LYS A 25 0.45 -27.35 23.75
C LYS A 25 -0.55 -27.61 22.64
N SER A 26 -1.41 -28.60 22.84
CA SER A 26 -2.34 -29.08 21.84
C SER A 26 -3.74 -29.17 22.44
N TRP A 27 -4.73 -28.64 21.72
CA TRP A 27 -6.14 -28.76 22.03
C TRP A 27 -6.79 -29.52 20.89
N THR A 28 -7.44 -30.65 21.19
CA THR A 28 -8.01 -31.54 20.17
C THR A 28 -9.44 -31.88 20.50
N GLY A 29 -10.21 -32.27 19.48
CA GLY A 29 -11.58 -32.76 19.63
C GLY A 29 -11.70 -34.06 20.43
N ALA A 30 -10.57 -34.74 20.71
CA ALA A 30 -10.52 -35.90 21.59
C ALA A 30 -10.64 -35.49 23.07
N ASN A 31 -10.08 -34.34 23.44
CA ASN A 31 -10.00 -33.89 24.82
C ASN A 31 -11.01 -32.78 25.15
N TYR A 32 -11.50 -32.07 24.13
CA TYR A 32 -12.31 -30.87 24.30
C TYR A 32 -13.43 -30.82 23.27
N GLU A 33 -14.63 -30.42 23.71
CA GLU A 33 -15.78 -30.19 22.84
C GLU A 33 -15.50 -29.05 21.82
N ASN A 34 -14.83 -27.98 22.28
CA ASN A 34 -14.41 -26.87 21.44
C ASN A 34 -12.93 -26.52 21.68
N PRO A 35 -12.01 -27.12 20.90
CA PRO A 35 -10.58 -26.89 21.05
C PRO A 35 -10.15 -25.42 20.88
N LEU A 36 -10.83 -24.65 20.01
CA LEU A 36 -10.54 -23.24 19.79
C LEU A 36 -10.88 -22.40 21.03
N ARG A 37 -12.02 -22.69 21.67
CA ARG A 37 -12.43 -22.02 22.92
C ARG A 37 -11.41 -22.24 24.03
N GLU A 38 -10.92 -23.47 24.18
CA GLU A 38 -9.94 -23.83 25.20
C GLU A 38 -8.58 -23.17 24.95
N PHE A 39 -8.15 -23.11 23.69
CA PHE A 39 -6.99 -22.33 23.30
C PHE A 39 -7.16 -20.84 23.65
N LEU A 40 -8.32 -20.25 23.36
CA LEU A 40 -8.61 -18.85 23.67
C LEU A 40 -8.65 -18.59 25.18
N GLN A 41 -9.29 -19.46 25.95
CA GLN A 41 -9.31 -19.42 27.41
C GLN A 41 -7.87 -19.41 27.96
N TRP A 42 -7.02 -20.30 27.45
CA TRP A 42 -5.62 -20.38 27.84
C TRP A 42 -4.82 -19.12 27.46
N ILE A 43 -4.91 -18.63 26.22
CA ILE A 43 -4.09 -17.50 25.77
C ILE A 43 -4.54 -16.16 26.39
N ILE A 44 -5.83 -16.02 26.72
CA ILE A 44 -6.39 -14.79 27.30
C ILE A 44 -6.18 -14.76 28.83
N PHE A 45 -6.46 -15.88 29.52
CA PHE A 45 -6.52 -15.92 30.98
C PHE A 45 -5.52 -16.89 31.62
N GLY A 46 -5.06 -17.90 30.90
CA GLY A 46 -4.17 -18.96 31.42
C GLY A 46 -2.68 -18.64 31.37
N LEU A 47 -2.32 -17.39 31.09
CA LEU A 47 -0.94 -16.92 31.04
C LEU A 47 -0.69 -15.94 32.20
N ASP A 48 0.28 -16.22 33.07
CA ASP A 48 0.50 -15.51 34.34
C ASP A 48 0.50 -13.98 34.23
N ASN A 49 0.00 -13.35 35.29
CA ASN A 49 -0.14 -11.89 35.46
C ASN A 49 1.20 -11.13 35.37
N GLU A 50 2.34 -11.83 35.37
CA GLU A 50 3.68 -11.24 35.21
C GLU A 50 4.00 -10.82 33.77
N ARG A 51 3.19 -11.21 32.77
CA ARG A 51 3.37 -10.78 31.38
C ARG A 51 3.04 -9.30 31.20
N LYS A 52 4.07 -8.46 31.25
CA LYS A 52 3.95 -7.00 31.03
C LYS A 52 3.93 -6.59 29.55
N GLY A 53 4.19 -7.52 28.63
CA GLY A 53 4.40 -7.23 27.19
C GLY A 53 3.24 -7.58 26.26
N LYS A 54 3.37 -7.21 24.98
CA LYS A 54 2.48 -7.64 23.89
C LYS A 54 2.77 -9.09 23.52
N THR A 55 1.75 -9.95 23.52
CA THR A 55 1.84 -11.32 23.01
C THR A 55 1.51 -11.32 21.53
N LEU A 56 2.40 -11.90 20.72
CA LEU A 56 2.19 -12.08 19.29
C LEU A 56 1.82 -13.55 19.02
N ALA A 57 0.59 -13.78 18.59
CA ALA A 57 0.10 -15.09 18.16
C ALA A 57 0.08 -15.11 16.63
N VAL A 58 0.75 -16.08 16.03
CA VAL A 58 0.93 -16.12 14.57
C VAL A 58 0.40 -17.43 14.03
N SER A 59 -0.48 -17.35 13.04
CA SER A 59 -0.86 -18.50 12.20
C SER A 59 -0.37 -18.31 10.77
N HIS A 60 -0.49 -19.35 9.94
CA HIS A 60 -0.07 -19.30 8.55
C HIS A 60 -1.28 -19.35 7.62
N TYR A 61 -1.48 -18.26 6.88
CA TYR A 61 -2.67 -18.00 6.06
C TYR A 61 -3.98 -17.85 6.84
N GLY A 62 -3.89 -17.66 8.16
CA GLY A 62 -5.06 -17.56 9.03
C GLY A 62 -5.89 -16.29 8.84
N GLY A 63 -5.34 -15.25 8.20
CA GLY A 63 -6.08 -14.01 7.91
C GLY A 63 -7.29 -14.20 6.99
N ARG A 64 -7.36 -15.34 6.29
CA ARG A 64 -8.51 -15.75 5.47
C ARG A 64 -9.26 -16.96 6.02
N TYR A 65 -8.77 -17.57 7.10
CA TYR A 65 -9.33 -18.79 7.70
C TYR A 65 -9.39 -18.63 9.23
N ASP A 66 -8.39 -19.14 9.95
CA ASP A 66 -8.37 -19.29 11.42
C ASP A 66 -8.82 -18.04 12.19
N MET A 67 -8.39 -16.85 11.73
CA MET A 67 -8.66 -15.60 12.43
C MET A 67 -10.15 -15.22 12.40
N HIS A 68 -10.92 -15.69 11.41
CA HIS A 68 -12.37 -15.49 11.37
C HIS A 68 -13.10 -16.37 12.37
N LEU A 69 -12.68 -17.64 12.49
CA LEU A 69 -13.22 -18.56 13.50
C LEU A 69 -12.92 -18.02 14.91
N LEU A 70 -11.68 -17.56 15.11
CA LEU A 70 -11.25 -16.91 16.34
C LEU A 70 -12.05 -15.65 16.64
N LEU A 71 -12.29 -14.79 15.65
CA LEU A 71 -13.06 -13.57 15.81
C LEU A 71 -14.50 -13.88 16.26
N GLY A 72 -15.13 -14.88 15.65
CA GLY A 72 -16.46 -15.35 16.04
C GLY A 72 -16.51 -15.84 17.49
N GLU A 73 -15.51 -16.61 17.92
CA GLU A 73 -15.48 -17.14 19.28
C GLU A 73 -15.22 -16.04 20.32
N LEU A 74 -14.31 -15.10 20.03
CA LEU A 74 -14.04 -13.94 20.89
C LEU A 74 -15.29 -13.10 21.13
N ILE A 75 -16.08 -12.88 20.08
CA ILE A 75 -17.29 -12.06 20.14
C ILE A 75 -18.42 -12.82 20.85
N ASN A 76 -18.74 -14.02 20.38
CA ASN A 76 -19.96 -14.72 20.80
C ASN A 76 -19.84 -15.38 22.17
N ASN A 77 -18.64 -15.84 22.56
CA ASN A 77 -18.44 -16.63 23.78
C ASN A 77 -17.66 -15.88 24.86
N PHE A 78 -16.73 -15.00 24.47
CA PHE A 78 -15.95 -14.22 25.43
C PHE A 78 -16.46 -12.79 25.62
N GLY A 79 -17.39 -12.30 24.79
CA GLY A 79 -17.89 -10.92 24.85
C GLY A 79 -16.79 -9.86 24.63
N ILE A 80 -15.71 -10.22 23.94
CA ILE A 80 -14.57 -9.34 23.70
C ILE A 80 -14.85 -8.52 22.44
N GLU A 81 -14.64 -7.20 22.54
CA GLU A 81 -14.60 -6.27 21.41
C GLU A 81 -13.14 -6.13 20.90
N PRO A 82 -12.68 -6.88 19.89
CA PRO A 82 -11.32 -6.72 19.38
C PRO A 82 -11.21 -5.54 18.42
N ASN A 83 -10.02 -4.97 18.36
CA ASN A 83 -9.65 -4.06 17.28
C ASN A 83 -9.19 -4.88 16.06
N ILE A 84 -9.83 -4.70 14.91
CA ILE A 84 -9.47 -5.42 13.69
C ILE A 84 -8.78 -4.51 12.68
N THR A 85 -7.79 -5.05 11.97
CA THR A 85 -7.20 -4.43 10.79
C THR A 85 -7.44 -5.36 9.61
N ARG A 86 -8.20 -4.92 8.60
CA ARG A 86 -8.58 -5.78 7.46
C ARG A 86 -8.59 -5.07 6.12
N THR A 87 -8.64 -5.84 5.05
CA THR A 87 -8.97 -5.35 3.70
C THR A 87 -9.88 -6.38 3.04
N GLY A 88 -11.13 -5.98 2.76
CA GLY A 88 -12.19 -6.94 2.45
C GLY A 88 -12.28 -7.99 3.57
N ASN A 89 -12.33 -9.27 3.18
CA ASN A 89 -12.40 -10.38 4.13
C ASN A 89 -11.03 -10.86 4.64
N LYS A 90 -9.93 -10.20 4.29
CA LYS A 90 -8.60 -10.58 4.79
C LYS A 90 -8.29 -9.81 6.07
N LEU A 91 -8.20 -10.52 7.19
CA LEU A 91 -7.73 -10.01 8.48
C LEU A 91 -6.19 -9.96 8.48
N TYR A 92 -5.63 -8.79 8.79
CA TYR A 92 -4.19 -8.60 9.00
C TYR A 92 -3.84 -8.63 10.50
N GLU A 93 -4.68 -8.02 11.36
CA GLU A 93 -4.60 -8.10 12.82
C GLU A 93 -5.99 -8.35 13.41
N VAL A 94 -6.02 -9.17 14.46
CA VAL A 94 -7.05 -9.10 15.50
C VAL A 94 -6.32 -8.76 16.79
N LEU A 95 -6.59 -7.57 17.35
CA LEU A 95 -5.90 -7.00 18.50
C LEU A 95 -6.83 -6.96 19.71
N ILE A 96 -6.48 -7.71 20.74
CA ILE A 96 -7.12 -7.65 22.07
C ILE A 96 -6.29 -6.73 22.94
N LYS A 97 -6.84 -5.54 23.23
CA LYS A 97 -6.20 -4.58 24.13
C LYS A 97 -6.34 -5.03 25.59
N LYS A 98 -5.36 -4.65 26.41
CA LYS A 98 -5.38 -4.85 27.86
C LYS A 98 -6.62 -4.17 28.46
N LYS A 99 -7.34 -4.89 29.31
CA LYS A 99 -8.50 -4.45 30.10
C LYS A 99 -8.45 -5.13 31.47
N ASP A 100 -9.24 -4.66 32.43
CA ASP A 100 -9.34 -5.33 33.74
C ASP A 100 -9.77 -6.80 33.55
N GLY A 101 -8.99 -7.74 34.11
CA GLY A 101 -9.19 -9.18 33.92
C GLY A 101 -8.61 -9.79 32.63
N ILE A 102 -8.07 -8.99 31.71
CA ILE A 102 -7.38 -9.46 30.48
C ILE A 102 -5.92 -8.98 30.53
N TYR A 103 -5.00 -9.91 30.81
CA TYR A 103 -3.67 -9.55 31.28
C TYR A 103 -2.66 -9.18 30.16
N PRO A 104 -2.45 -9.95 29.07
CA PRO A 104 -1.62 -9.50 27.97
C PRO A 104 -2.41 -8.75 26.87
N ASN A 105 -1.74 -7.78 26.26
CA ASN A 105 -2.16 -7.21 24.96
C ASN A 105 -1.83 -8.25 23.87
N ILE A 106 -2.85 -8.86 23.25
CA ILE A 106 -2.65 -9.97 22.31
C ILE A 106 -2.90 -9.50 20.88
N SER A 107 -1.97 -9.81 19.98
CA SER A 107 -2.11 -9.57 18.55
C SER A 107 -2.03 -10.89 17.79
N PHE A 108 -3.12 -11.24 17.14
CA PHE A 108 -3.16 -12.33 16.19
C PHE A 108 -2.76 -11.80 14.81
N ARG A 109 -1.77 -12.42 14.16
CA ARG A 109 -1.26 -12.03 12.84
C ARG A 109 -1.10 -13.23 11.93
N ASP A 110 -1.10 -12.95 10.64
CA ASP A 110 -0.90 -13.95 9.59
C ASP A 110 0.52 -13.86 9.01
N SER A 111 1.31 -14.93 9.21
CA SER A 111 2.67 -15.06 8.70
C SER A 111 2.79 -15.09 7.19
N PHE A 112 1.72 -15.44 6.47
CA PHE A 112 1.70 -15.42 5.01
C PHE A 112 1.96 -14.00 4.47
N ASN A 113 1.65 -12.96 5.25
CA ASN A 113 1.96 -11.58 4.89
C ASN A 113 3.47 -11.24 4.93
N TRP A 114 4.28 -12.04 5.62
CA TRP A 114 5.73 -11.93 5.62
C TRP A 114 6.38 -12.94 4.66
N MET A 115 5.83 -14.14 4.56
CA MET A 115 6.36 -15.24 3.76
C MET A 115 5.24 -15.81 2.86
N MET A 116 5.05 -15.21 1.69
CA MET A 116 3.98 -15.54 0.73
C MET A 116 4.28 -16.85 -0.03
N LEU A 117 4.50 -17.93 0.70
CA LEU A 117 4.75 -19.30 0.23
C LEU A 117 3.88 -20.26 1.01
N LYS A 118 3.63 -21.47 0.49
CA LYS A 118 2.95 -22.51 1.28
C LYS A 118 3.83 -22.93 2.45
N LEU A 119 3.23 -23.29 3.59
CA LEU A 119 3.97 -23.70 4.79
C LEU A 119 5.01 -24.81 4.50
N ASN A 120 4.65 -25.81 3.69
CA ASN A 120 5.54 -26.91 3.33
C ASN A 120 6.71 -26.52 2.41
N GLN A 121 6.68 -25.32 1.82
CA GLN A 121 7.79 -24.79 1.02
C GLN A 121 8.78 -23.99 1.86
N LEU A 122 8.38 -23.54 3.07
CA LEU A 122 9.23 -22.72 3.93
C LEU A 122 10.54 -23.41 4.35
N PRO A 123 10.58 -24.72 4.69
CA PRO A 123 11.83 -25.38 5.06
C PRO A 123 12.90 -25.27 3.99
N LYS A 124 12.56 -25.67 2.75
CA LYS A 124 13.46 -25.52 1.60
C LYS A 124 13.79 -24.05 1.30
N ALA A 125 12.79 -23.17 1.40
CA ALA A 125 12.95 -21.76 1.06
C ALA A 125 13.89 -20.99 2.01
N LEU A 126 13.92 -21.38 3.27
CA LEU A 126 14.68 -20.70 4.31
C LEU A 126 15.88 -21.51 4.79
N ASP A 127 16.16 -22.65 4.14
CA ASP A 127 17.23 -23.57 4.49
C ASP A 127 17.13 -23.93 5.98
N LEU A 128 15.97 -24.47 6.36
CA LEU A 128 15.66 -24.88 7.73
C LEU A 128 16.05 -26.35 7.90
N ASP A 129 16.94 -26.58 8.86
CA ASP A 129 17.30 -27.90 9.34
C ASP A 129 16.17 -28.44 10.23
N ILE A 130 15.25 -29.20 9.61
CA ILE A 130 14.09 -29.82 10.26
C ILE A 130 14.14 -31.29 9.86
N ASP A 131 14.13 -32.19 10.85
CA ASP A 131 14.28 -33.65 10.67
C ASP A 131 13.55 -34.17 9.42
N GLU A 132 14.30 -34.94 8.64
CA GLU A 132 14.01 -35.39 7.28
C GLU A 132 12.71 -36.20 7.18
N GLY A 133 11.60 -35.52 6.88
CA GLY A 133 10.36 -36.19 6.48
C GLY A 133 9.45 -35.36 5.57
N GLY A 134 9.75 -34.07 5.39
CA GLY A 134 8.80 -33.14 4.77
C GLY A 134 7.47 -33.10 5.53
N LYS A 135 6.51 -32.30 5.05
CA LYS A 135 5.17 -32.30 5.63
C LYS A 135 4.48 -33.63 5.28
N LEU A 136 4.15 -34.44 6.29
CA LEU A 136 3.46 -35.72 6.11
C LEU A 136 2.11 -35.54 5.39
N PHE A 137 1.66 -36.56 4.68
CA PHE A 137 0.34 -36.58 4.07
C PHE A 137 -0.72 -36.84 5.14
N PHE A 138 -1.73 -35.97 5.21
CA PHE A 138 -2.80 -36.07 6.21
C PHE A 138 -4.16 -36.35 5.55
N PRO A 139 -4.97 -37.31 6.07
CA PRO A 139 -6.25 -37.68 5.50
C PRO A 139 -7.33 -36.66 5.87
N HIS A 140 -7.31 -35.49 5.24
CA HIS A 140 -8.24 -34.39 5.53
C HIS A 140 -9.72 -34.78 5.47
N GLY A 141 -10.11 -35.71 4.59
CA GLY A 141 -11.49 -36.22 4.51
C GLY A 141 -11.87 -37.20 5.62
N TRP A 142 -10.90 -37.71 6.39
CA TRP A 142 -11.13 -38.56 7.56
C TRP A 142 -11.19 -37.77 8.88
N ASN A 143 -10.82 -36.48 8.84
CA ASN A 143 -10.77 -35.61 10.02
C ASN A 143 -12.17 -35.20 10.50
N LEU A 144 -12.83 -36.10 11.23
CA LEU A 144 -14.16 -35.92 11.80
C LEU A 144 -14.12 -36.26 13.30
N ASN A 145 -14.85 -35.53 14.13
CA ASN A 145 -14.88 -35.78 15.58
C ASN A 145 -15.25 -37.23 15.94
N LYS A 146 -16.20 -37.83 15.21
CA LYS A 146 -16.60 -39.23 15.40
C LYS A 146 -15.48 -40.25 15.12
N ASN A 147 -14.41 -39.84 14.46
CA ASN A 147 -13.29 -40.71 14.09
C ASN A 147 -12.08 -40.54 15.04
N MET A 148 -12.14 -39.65 16.04
CA MET A 148 -10.97 -39.30 16.89
C MET A 148 -10.37 -40.52 17.59
N ASP A 149 -11.21 -41.38 18.17
CA ASP A 149 -10.79 -42.55 18.95
C ASP A 149 -10.89 -43.87 18.16
N VAL A 150 -11.10 -43.79 16.84
CA VAL A 150 -11.22 -44.98 16.00
C VAL A 150 -9.84 -45.45 15.57
N LEU A 151 -9.39 -46.57 16.15
CA LEU A 151 -8.16 -47.24 15.73
C LEU A 151 -8.38 -48.04 14.44
N LEU A 152 -7.73 -47.61 13.36
CA LEU A 152 -7.65 -48.36 12.12
C LEU A 152 -6.38 -49.22 12.09
N LYS A 153 -6.51 -50.46 11.62
CA LYS A 153 -5.37 -51.37 11.42
C LYS A 153 -4.49 -50.99 10.22
N ARG A 154 -4.97 -50.08 9.37
CA ARG A 154 -4.38 -49.61 8.12
C ARG A 154 -4.61 -48.10 8.00
N LEU A 155 -3.89 -47.44 7.11
CA LEU A 155 -4.18 -46.03 6.78
C LEU A 155 -5.61 -45.87 6.22
N PRO A 156 -6.23 -44.68 6.41
CA PRO A 156 -7.47 -44.34 5.71
C PRO A 156 -7.33 -44.53 4.20
N ASP A 157 -8.45 -44.78 3.52
CA ASP A 157 -8.50 -44.91 2.06
C ASP A 157 -7.87 -43.69 1.35
N LYS A 158 -7.15 -43.92 0.24
CA LYS A 158 -6.49 -42.88 -0.58
C LYS A 158 -7.41 -41.69 -0.86
N LYS A 159 -8.72 -41.90 -1.06
CA LYS A 159 -9.69 -40.82 -1.32
C LYS A 159 -9.75 -39.76 -0.23
N TYR A 160 -9.45 -40.10 1.02
CA TYR A 160 -9.49 -39.14 2.14
C TYR A 160 -8.30 -38.18 2.17
N TYR A 161 -7.29 -38.41 1.32
CA TYR A 161 -6.12 -37.54 1.16
C TYR A 161 -6.26 -36.57 -0.03
N TYR A 162 -7.33 -36.69 -0.82
CA TYR A 162 -7.63 -35.87 -2.00
C TYR A 162 -6.52 -35.84 -3.07
N PRO A 163 -6.00 -36.99 -3.54
CA PRO A 163 -4.88 -37.05 -4.49
C PRO A 163 -5.16 -36.33 -5.82
N GLU A 164 -6.41 -36.30 -6.27
CA GLU A 164 -6.88 -35.56 -7.44
C GLU A 164 -6.67 -34.03 -7.35
N THR A 165 -6.55 -33.47 -6.14
CA THR A 165 -6.25 -32.04 -5.95
C THR A 165 -4.76 -31.73 -5.93
N MET A 166 -3.91 -32.76 -5.88
CA MET A 166 -2.46 -32.62 -5.82
C MET A 166 -1.88 -32.37 -7.22
N GLY A 167 -0.83 -31.55 -7.30
CA GLY A 167 -0.05 -31.40 -8.53
C GLY A 167 0.70 -32.70 -8.87
N LYS A 168 1.03 -32.90 -10.15
CA LYS A 168 1.63 -34.16 -10.68
C LYS A 168 2.75 -34.74 -9.81
N GLN A 169 3.75 -33.93 -9.46
CA GLN A 169 4.89 -34.39 -8.65
C GLN A 169 4.44 -34.82 -7.25
N ARG A 170 3.69 -33.96 -6.54
CA ARG A 170 3.23 -34.25 -5.17
C ARG A 170 2.31 -35.47 -5.11
N ARG A 171 1.51 -35.70 -6.16
CA ARG A 171 0.67 -36.90 -6.27
C ARG A 171 1.52 -38.16 -6.40
N LYS A 172 2.60 -38.11 -7.19
CA LYS A 172 3.56 -39.22 -7.30
C LYS A 172 4.20 -39.51 -5.94
N ASP A 173 4.69 -38.46 -5.26
CA ASP A 173 5.28 -38.58 -3.92
C ASP A 173 4.26 -39.17 -2.91
N PHE A 174 2.98 -38.82 -3.03
CA PHE A 174 1.89 -39.39 -2.22
C PHE A 174 1.65 -40.86 -2.50
N GLU A 175 1.57 -41.26 -3.77
CA GLU A 175 1.30 -42.64 -4.15
C GLU A 175 2.41 -43.58 -3.66
N GLU A 176 3.67 -43.17 -3.83
CA GLU A 176 4.85 -43.89 -3.31
C GLU A 176 4.80 -43.99 -1.78
N TRP A 177 4.58 -42.86 -1.08
CA TRP A 177 4.45 -42.84 0.37
C TRP A 177 3.30 -43.72 0.88
N TYR A 178 2.12 -43.64 0.26
CA TYR A 178 0.95 -44.40 0.69
C TYR A 178 1.18 -45.89 0.52
N ASP A 179 1.75 -46.33 -0.61
CA ASP A 179 1.96 -47.76 -0.86
C ASP A 179 2.98 -48.37 0.12
N MET A 180 3.94 -47.57 0.61
CA MET A 180 4.88 -47.94 1.66
C MET A 180 4.25 -48.01 3.06
N HIS A 181 3.27 -47.16 3.37
CA HIS A 181 2.72 -46.99 4.72
C HIS A 181 1.29 -47.51 4.90
N LYS A 182 0.63 -48.01 3.84
CA LYS A 182 -0.80 -48.42 3.85
C LYS A 182 -1.15 -49.42 4.95
N ASP A 183 -0.21 -50.26 5.36
CA ASP A 183 -0.41 -51.29 6.38
C ASP A 183 -0.07 -50.81 7.81
N SER A 184 0.32 -49.55 7.99
CA SER A 184 0.53 -48.93 9.30
C SER A 184 -0.81 -48.67 10.00
N SER A 185 -0.85 -48.89 11.32
CA SER A 185 -2.01 -48.51 12.14
C SER A 185 -2.20 -46.99 12.15
N PHE A 186 -3.45 -46.55 12.18
CA PHE A 186 -3.80 -45.14 12.18
C PHE A 186 -4.80 -44.84 13.30
N LEU A 187 -4.45 -43.88 14.15
CA LEU A 187 -5.33 -43.32 15.17
C LEU A 187 -5.40 -41.80 15.00
N LEU A 188 -6.59 -41.27 14.71
CA LEU A 188 -6.74 -39.87 14.32
C LEU A 188 -6.29 -38.91 15.43
N CYS A 189 -6.62 -39.20 16.70
CA CYS A 189 -6.29 -38.31 17.81
C CYS A 189 -4.78 -38.13 18.04
N GLU A 190 -3.96 -39.15 17.74
CA GLU A 190 -2.49 -39.04 17.77
C GLU A 190 -1.96 -38.35 16.51
N GLN A 191 -2.41 -38.81 15.34
CA GLN A 191 -1.92 -38.35 14.05
C GLN A 191 -2.23 -36.86 13.78
N ILE A 192 -3.37 -36.35 14.26
CA ILE A 192 -3.70 -34.93 14.14
C ILE A 192 -2.79 -34.05 15.01
N VAL A 193 -2.37 -34.54 16.17
CA VAL A 193 -1.44 -33.82 17.05
C VAL A 193 -0.07 -33.76 16.39
N GLU A 194 0.48 -34.90 15.97
CA GLU A 194 1.78 -34.97 15.29
C GLU A 194 1.84 -34.04 14.06
N TYR A 195 0.79 -34.08 13.23
CA TYR A 195 0.68 -33.24 12.04
C TYR A 195 0.63 -31.73 12.37
N CYS A 196 -0.20 -31.33 13.34
CA CYS A 196 -0.31 -29.93 13.77
C CYS A 196 0.97 -29.44 14.46
N GLU A 197 1.62 -30.28 15.27
CA GLU A 197 2.90 -29.96 15.90
C GLU A 197 3.98 -29.72 14.86
N GLN A 198 4.05 -30.54 13.82
CA GLN A 198 5.00 -30.36 12.72
C GLN A 198 4.76 -29.02 12.01
N ASP A 199 3.50 -28.67 11.72
CA ASP A 199 3.14 -27.38 11.11
C ASP A 199 3.58 -26.18 11.97
N VAL A 200 3.33 -26.23 13.29
CA VAL A 200 3.74 -25.17 14.23
C VAL A 200 5.26 -25.08 14.35
N ARG A 201 5.98 -26.22 14.33
CA ARG A 201 7.45 -26.25 14.31
C ARG A 201 7.96 -25.55 13.05
N ILE A 202 7.54 -25.97 11.86
CA ILE A 202 7.96 -25.33 10.59
C ILE A 202 7.74 -23.82 10.63
N LEU A 203 6.54 -23.39 11.06
CA LEU A 203 6.22 -21.96 11.17
C LEU A 203 7.17 -21.23 12.13
N THR A 204 7.45 -21.83 13.29
CA THR A 204 8.33 -21.24 14.31
C THR A 204 9.76 -21.07 13.79
N TYR A 205 10.34 -22.11 13.19
CA TYR A 205 11.69 -22.04 12.62
C TYR A 205 11.76 -21.01 11.47
N ALA A 206 10.73 -20.96 10.62
CA ALA A 206 10.65 -20.00 9.53
C ALA A 206 10.61 -18.54 10.04
N LEU A 207 9.80 -18.25 11.05
CA LEU A 207 9.72 -16.91 11.65
C LEU A 207 11.05 -16.49 12.28
N VAL A 208 11.73 -17.40 12.98
CA VAL A 208 13.05 -17.13 13.58
C VAL A 208 14.10 -16.87 12.48
N LYS A 209 14.11 -17.66 11.41
CA LYS A 209 15.05 -17.46 10.30
C LYS A 209 14.80 -16.14 9.58
N LEU A 210 13.54 -15.77 9.32
CA LEU A 210 13.18 -14.48 8.75
C LEU A 210 13.68 -13.32 9.62
N GLN A 211 13.46 -13.41 10.94
CA GLN A 211 13.93 -12.40 11.88
C GLN A 211 15.46 -12.25 11.85
N LYS A 212 16.20 -13.37 11.83
CA LYS A 212 17.66 -13.38 11.71
C LYS A 212 18.14 -12.72 10.41
N LEU A 213 17.50 -13.02 9.28
CA LEU A 213 17.83 -12.44 7.98
C LEU A 213 17.80 -10.90 8.03
N PHE A 214 16.75 -10.32 8.61
CA PHE A 214 16.64 -8.85 8.75
C PHE A 214 17.65 -8.27 9.74
N PHE A 215 18.05 -9.02 10.78
CA PHE A 215 19.12 -8.61 11.68
C PHE A 215 20.51 -8.68 11.05
N GLU A 216 20.75 -9.60 10.13
CA GLU A 216 22.00 -9.73 9.38
C GLU A 216 22.13 -8.63 8.32
N LEU A 217 21.01 -8.23 7.71
CA LEU A 217 20.94 -7.08 6.80
C LEU A 217 21.28 -5.76 7.50
N ALA A 218 20.84 -5.59 8.75
CA ALA A 218 21.21 -4.43 9.58
C ALA A 218 22.58 -4.68 10.25
N THR A 219 23.65 -4.29 9.54
CA THR A 219 25.05 -4.49 9.95
C THR A 219 25.36 -3.83 11.30
N GLU A 220 24.77 -2.67 11.57
CA GLU A 220 24.88 -1.97 12.86
C GLU A 220 23.84 -2.50 13.87
N PRO A 221 24.26 -3.01 15.05
CA PRO A 221 23.33 -3.54 16.04
C PRO A 221 22.26 -2.55 16.52
N SER A 222 22.56 -1.24 16.55
CA SER A 222 21.64 -0.15 16.91
C SER A 222 20.52 0.06 15.90
N LYS A 223 20.71 -0.40 14.65
CA LYS A 223 19.77 -0.27 13.53
C LYS A 223 18.93 -1.53 13.29
N ARG A 224 19.08 -2.55 14.14
CA ARG A 224 18.28 -3.78 14.07
C ARG A 224 16.85 -3.54 14.56
N ASP A 225 15.89 -3.97 13.76
CA ASP A 225 14.46 -3.88 14.06
C ASP A 225 13.80 -5.26 13.98
N ASP A 226 12.98 -5.58 14.98
CA ASP A 226 12.24 -6.85 15.01
C ASP A 226 11.00 -6.74 14.12
N VAL A 227 11.14 -7.20 12.88
CA VAL A 227 10.12 -7.07 11.84
C VAL A 227 8.81 -7.77 12.17
N LEU A 228 8.83 -8.82 12.99
CA LEU A 228 7.63 -9.55 13.40
C LEU A 228 6.75 -8.73 14.36
N VAL A 229 7.40 -7.89 15.16
CA VAL A 229 6.74 -6.98 16.11
C VAL A 229 6.35 -5.68 15.41
N SER A 230 7.29 -5.08 14.69
CA SER A 230 7.16 -3.72 14.15
C SER A 230 6.28 -3.64 12.89
N SER A 231 6.13 -4.75 12.16
CA SER A 231 5.50 -4.77 10.84
C SER A 231 4.57 -5.96 10.66
N MET A 232 3.47 -5.77 9.95
CA MET A 232 2.47 -6.83 9.68
C MET A 232 2.62 -7.47 8.31
N THR A 233 3.44 -6.88 7.45
CA THR A 233 3.64 -7.31 6.06
C THR A 233 5.12 -7.19 5.71
N LEU A 234 5.58 -7.98 4.75
CA LEU A 234 6.95 -7.88 4.24
C LEU A 234 7.24 -6.48 3.68
N ALA A 235 6.31 -5.89 2.92
CA ALA A 235 6.46 -4.52 2.39
C ALA A 235 6.68 -3.48 3.50
N SER A 236 5.95 -3.57 4.62
CA SER A 236 6.14 -2.69 5.77
C SER A 236 7.50 -2.92 6.44
N ALA A 237 7.94 -4.18 6.54
CA ALA A 237 9.25 -4.52 7.09
C ALA A 237 10.38 -3.95 6.23
N CYS A 238 10.29 -4.12 4.91
CA CYS A 238 11.25 -3.58 3.95
C CYS A 238 11.33 -2.05 3.98
N LEU A 239 10.20 -1.34 4.00
CA LEU A 239 10.22 0.12 4.09
C LEU A 239 10.79 0.59 5.43
N ARG A 240 10.46 -0.09 6.53
CA ARG A 240 11.02 0.25 7.84
C ARG A 240 12.53 -0.01 7.89
N HIS A 241 12.99 -1.12 7.33
CA HIS A 241 14.41 -1.41 7.18
C HIS A 241 15.12 -0.34 6.34
N PHE A 242 14.50 0.08 5.23
CA PHE A 242 14.97 1.19 4.39
C PHE A 242 15.14 2.48 5.22
N CYS A 243 14.10 2.90 5.94
CA CYS A 243 14.11 4.12 6.74
C CYS A 243 15.17 4.11 7.86
N ILE A 244 15.45 2.95 8.46
CA ILE A 244 16.39 2.85 9.58
C ILE A 244 17.85 2.78 9.09
N ASN A 245 18.09 2.09 7.97
CA ASN A 245 19.45 1.74 7.55
C ASN A 245 20.00 2.64 6.44
N TYR A 246 19.14 3.27 5.63
CA TYR A 246 19.56 3.96 4.41
C TYR A 246 19.08 5.41 4.33
N LEU A 247 17.89 5.72 4.86
CA LEU A 247 17.33 7.07 4.79
C LEU A 247 18.07 8.03 5.72
N LYS A 248 18.66 9.08 5.16
CA LYS A 248 19.32 10.15 5.94
C LYS A 248 18.28 11.12 6.51
N SER A 249 18.65 11.81 7.59
CA SER A 249 17.82 12.86 8.18
C SER A 249 17.53 13.96 7.15
N ASN A 250 16.27 14.43 7.09
CA ASN A 250 15.79 15.49 6.19
C ASN A 250 15.98 15.22 4.68
N GLN A 251 16.18 13.97 4.26
CA GLN A 251 16.45 13.65 2.85
C GLN A 251 15.19 13.67 1.96
N ILE A 252 14.04 13.26 2.49
CA ILE A 252 12.77 13.22 1.73
C ILE A 252 11.68 14.00 2.48
N GLY A 253 10.87 14.77 1.75
CA GLY A 253 9.74 15.48 2.33
C GLY A 253 8.56 14.57 2.67
N ILE A 254 7.81 14.93 3.72
CA ILE A 254 6.48 14.34 3.97
C ILE A 254 5.48 15.01 3.02
N ILE A 255 4.93 14.24 2.09
CA ILE A 255 4.01 14.75 1.07
C ILE A 255 2.57 14.56 1.58
N PRO A 256 1.71 15.59 1.61
CA PRO A 256 0.30 15.38 1.94
C PRO A 256 -0.42 14.58 0.84
N ASP A 257 -1.40 13.72 1.23
CA ASP A 257 -2.14 12.87 0.27
C ASP A 257 -2.93 13.71 -0.73
N ASN A 258 -3.46 14.85 -0.26
CA ASN A 258 -4.12 15.86 -1.08
C ASN A 258 -3.15 16.93 -1.60
N GLY A 259 -1.86 16.66 -1.81
CA GLY A 259 -0.91 17.67 -2.31
C GLY A 259 -0.62 18.84 -1.36
N TYR A 260 0.19 19.81 -1.81
CA TYR A 260 0.61 20.96 -1.00
C TYR A 260 -0.43 22.11 -1.01
N HIS A 261 -1.70 21.79 -0.79
CA HIS A 261 -2.80 22.74 -0.94
C HIS A 261 -3.08 23.64 0.26
N LYS A 262 -2.26 23.58 1.32
CA LYS A 262 -2.44 24.45 2.49
C LYS A 262 -2.38 25.94 2.15
N ASP A 263 -1.69 26.29 1.07
CA ASP A 263 -1.53 27.66 0.59
C ASP A 263 -2.33 27.95 -0.70
N THR A 264 -3.10 26.98 -1.22
CA THR A 264 -3.97 27.20 -2.39
C THR A 264 -5.39 27.52 -1.96
N ASN A 265 -5.84 28.74 -2.23
CA ASN A 265 -7.16 29.26 -1.85
C ASN A 265 -8.33 28.81 -2.76
N TYR A 266 -8.21 27.72 -3.52
CA TYR A 266 -9.25 27.33 -4.48
C TYR A 266 -9.37 25.81 -4.64
N SER A 267 -10.52 25.36 -5.14
CA SER A 267 -10.82 23.95 -5.41
C SER A 267 -11.34 23.77 -6.84
N ALA A 268 -11.30 22.54 -7.36
CA ALA A 268 -11.87 22.25 -8.67
C ALA A 268 -13.36 22.62 -8.75
N ILE A 269 -14.12 22.36 -7.67
CA ILE A 269 -15.53 22.69 -7.58
C ILE A 269 -15.76 24.21 -7.59
N SER A 270 -14.91 25.01 -6.95
CA SER A 270 -15.07 26.47 -6.93
C SER A 270 -14.87 27.06 -8.33
N ILE A 271 -13.86 26.61 -9.08
CA ILE A 271 -13.61 27.08 -10.45
C ILE A 271 -14.74 26.67 -11.39
N LYS A 272 -15.17 25.40 -11.35
CA LYS A 272 -16.29 24.92 -12.18
C LYS A 272 -17.58 25.68 -11.87
N PHE A 273 -17.82 26.00 -10.60
CA PHE A 273 -18.97 26.78 -10.18
C PHE A 273 -18.94 28.21 -10.71
N ILE A 274 -17.80 28.89 -10.68
CA ILE A 274 -17.66 30.23 -11.24
C ILE A 274 -17.94 30.20 -12.75
N LYS A 275 -17.37 29.24 -13.50
CA LYS A 275 -17.67 29.09 -14.94
C LYS A 275 -19.14 28.82 -15.22
N TRP A 276 -19.79 28.05 -14.36
CA TRP A 276 -21.24 27.85 -14.46
C TRP A 276 -22.03 29.13 -14.23
N LEU A 277 -21.60 29.99 -13.29
CA LEU A 277 -22.20 31.30 -13.09
C LEU A 277 -22.00 32.21 -14.30
N GLU A 278 -20.82 32.22 -14.92
CA GLU A 278 -20.58 32.95 -16.19
C GLU A 278 -21.54 32.47 -17.27
N HIS A 279 -21.63 31.15 -17.50
CA HIS A 279 -22.54 30.55 -18.47
C HIS A 279 -24.02 30.87 -18.20
N LYS A 280 -24.45 30.79 -16.94
CA LYS A 280 -25.85 31.00 -16.55
C LYS A 280 -26.27 32.47 -16.60
N THR A 281 -25.37 33.38 -16.25
CA THR A 281 -25.69 34.81 -16.12
C THR A 281 -25.32 35.62 -17.34
N GLY A 282 -24.39 35.13 -18.17
CA GLY A 282 -23.82 35.86 -19.29
C GLY A 282 -22.80 36.94 -18.90
N PHE A 283 -22.50 37.10 -17.60
CA PHE A 283 -21.49 38.05 -17.14
C PHE A 283 -20.10 37.43 -17.15
N GLN A 284 -19.10 38.24 -17.51
CA GLN A 284 -17.70 37.87 -17.34
C GLN A 284 -17.31 38.01 -15.86
N ILE A 285 -16.75 36.95 -15.28
CA ILE A 285 -16.33 36.92 -13.87
C ILE A 285 -14.81 36.85 -13.84
N GLN A 286 -14.17 37.94 -13.41
CA GLN A 286 -12.73 37.91 -13.14
C GLN A 286 -12.45 36.96 -11.97
N ASN A 287 -11.62 35.95 -12.20
CA ASN A 287 -11.24 34.93 -11.22
C ASN A 287 -9.78 34.51 -11.45
N ARG A 288 -9.29 33.52 -10.69
CA ARG A 288 -7.90 33.04 -10.80
C ARG A 288 -7.47 32.64 -12.22
N GLN A 289 -8.41 32.13 -13.02
CA GLN A 289 -8.13 31.68 -14.39
C GLN A 289 -8.11 32.83 -15.41
N SER A 290 -8.51 34.04 -15.03
CA SER A 290 -8.43 35.23 -15.87
C SER A 290 -6.97 35.65 -16.09
N ALA A 291 -6.68 36.29 -17.22
CA ALA A 291 -5.31 36.73 -17.56
C ALA A 291 -4.74 37.73 -16.53
N GLU A 292 -5.62 38.54 -15.93
CA GLU A 292 -5.29 39.51 -14.88
C GLU A 292 -5.23 38.87 -13.47
N GLY A 293 -5.57 37.58 -13.36
CA GLY A 293 -5.72 36.85 -12.09
C GLY A 293 -6.94 37.30 -11.26
N GLU A 294 -6.98 36.87 -10.00
CA GLU A 294 -8.01 37.26 -9.03
C GLU A 294 -8.05 38.79 -8.82
N TYR A 295 -9.26 39.35 -8.75
CA TYR A 295 -9.43 40.77 -8.49
C TYR A 295 -8.91 41.13 -7.08
N ARG A 296 -8.06 42.16 -7.03
CA ARG A 296 -7.49 42.69 -5.79
C ARG A 296 -8.09 44.06 -5.50
N ILE A 297 -8.68 44.21 -4.33
CA ILE A 297 -9.16 45.50 -3.84
C ILE A 297 -8.41 45.90 -2.57
N THR A 298 -7.88 47.12 -2.56
CA THR A 298 -7.41 47.77 -1.35
C THR A 298 -8.61 48.42 -0.68
N VAL A 299 -9.02 47.90 0.47
CA VAL A 299 -10.12 48.47 1.26
C VAL A 299 -9.61 49.64 2.11
N SER A 300 -10.52 50.48 2.58
CA SER A 300 -10.22 51.77 3.25
C SER A 300 -9.34 51.70 4.51
N ASN A 301 -9.14 50.52 5.11
CA ASN A 301 -8.17 50.32 6.20
C ASN A 301 -6.75 49.94 5.72
N GLY A 302 -6.50 49.97 4.42
CA GLY A 302 -5.22 49.62 3.80
C GLY A 302 -5.04 48.12 3.50
N ASN A 303 -5.97 47.25 3.93
CA ASN A 303 -5.88 45.82 3.64
C ASN A 303 -6.17 45.54 2.17
N VAL A 304 -5.46 44.59 1.58
CA VAL A 304 -5.73 44.11 0.22
C VAL A 304 -6.49 42.79 0.29
N LEU A 305 -7.74 42.79 -0.19
CA LEU A 305 -8.56 41.59 -0.31
C LEU A 305 -8.46 41.03 -1.73
N ARG A 306 -8.29 39.71 -1.83
CA ARG A 306 -8.39 38.93 -3.08
C ARG A 306 -9.75 38.24 -3.12
N LEU A 307 -10.51 38.38 -4.20
CA LEU A 307 -11.84 37.80 -4.34
C LEU A 307 -11.80 36.55 -5.23
N ASP A 308 -12.61 35.53 -4.90
CA ASP A 308 -12.68 34.30 -5.71
C ASP A 308 -13.26 34.58 -7.11
N GLY A 309 -14.27 35.46 -7.18
CA GLY A 309 -14.84 35.96 -8.42
C GLY A 309 -15.31 37.40 -8.30
N PHE A 310 -15.15 38.21 -9.36
CA PHE A 310 -15.61 39.60 -9.40
C PHE A 310 -16.26 39.97 -10.73
N ILE A 311 -17.49 40.49 -10.67
CA ILE A 311 -18.22 41.03 -11.82
C ILE A 311 -18.09 42.54 -11.79
N LYS A 312 -17.13 43.07 -12.56
CA LYS A 312 -16.78 44.49 -12.59
C LYS A 312 -17.97 45.40 -12.92
N GLU A 313 -18.77 45.02 -13.90
CA GLU A 313 -19.92 45.80 -14.40
C GLU A 313 -21.01 46.03 -13.33
N LYS A 314 -21.11 45.14 -12.34
CA LYS A 314 -22.14 45.17 -11.31
C LYS A 314 -21.59 45.46 -9.92
N ASN A 315 -20.27 45.60 -9.80
CA ASN A 315 -19.56 45.68 -8.52
C ASN A 315 -19.94 44.54 -7.57
N ILE A 316 -19.96 43.31 -8.10
CA ILE A 316 -20.36 42.11 -7.35
C ILE A 316 -19.13 41.24 -7.07
N ALA A 317 -18.90 40.94 -5.79
CA ALA A 317 -17.99 39.90 -5.34
C ALA A 317 -18.73 38.55 -5.18
N ILE A 318 -18.08 37.48 -5.61
CA ILE A 318 -18.50 36.09 -5.41
C ILE A 318 -17.44 35.43 -4.54
N GLU A 319 -17.88 34.87 -3.41
CA GLU A 319 -17.03 34.13 -2.47
C GLU A 319 -17.50 32.68 -2.41
N PHE A 320 -16.60 31.74 -2.69
CA PHE A 320 -16.87 30.31 -2.60
C PHE A 320 -16.19 29.74 -1.36
N LEU A 321 -16.98 29.27 -0.41
CA LEU A 321 -16.47 28.82 0.88
C LEU A 321 -16.48 27.30 0.96
N GLY A 322 -15.29 26.70 0.89
CA GLY A 322 -15.09 25.27 1.19
C GLY A 322 -15.48 24.96 2.64
N CYS A 323 -16.39 24.00 2.85
CA CYS A 323 -16.98 23.75 4.16
C CYS A 323 -15.94 23.27 5.19
N ALA A 324 -15.03 22.40 4.77
CA ALA A 324 -13.95 21.84 5.60
C ALA A 324 -12.90 22.88 6.00
N TRP A 325 -12.68 23.89 5.15
CA TRP A 325 -11.67 24.92 5.38
C TRP A 325 -12.20 26.08 6.22
N HIS A 326 -13.40 26.57 5.89
CA HIS A 326 -14.01 27.75 6.49
C HIS A 326 -14.94 27.45 7.67
N GLY A 327 -15.15 26.18 8.04
CA GLY A 327 -15.85 25.82 9.27
C GLY A 327 -17.37 25.87 9.20
N HIS A 328 -17.96 25.42 8.08
CA HIS A 328 -19.42 25.43 7.96
C HIS A 328 -20.10 24.54 9.01
N LYS A 329 -21.29 24.94 9.47
CA LYS A 329 -22.11 24.21 10.45
C LYS A 329 -22.52 22.79 10.02
N CYS A 330 -22.39 22.46 8.73
CA CYS A 330 -22.61 21.10 8.26
C CYS A 330 -21.51 20.11 8.68
N LEU A 331 -20.32 20.60 9.06
CA LEU A 331 -19.15 19.79 9.44
C LEU A 331 -18.63 20.08 10.85
N TYR A 332 -18.84 21.30 11.37
CA TYR A 332 -18.22 21.76 12.61
C TYR A 332 -19.19 22.41 13.59
N ARG A 333 -18.87 22.25 14.86
CA ARG A 333 -19.34 23.10 15.95
C ARG A 333 -18.42 24.33 16.08
N PRO A 334 -18.90 25.45 16.65
CA PRO A 334 -18.15 26.71 16.69
C PRO A 334 -16.72 26.62 17.28
N HIS A 335 -16.49 25.77 18.28
CA HIS A 335 -15.20 25.62 18.96
C HIS A 335 -14.25 24.60 18.33
N GLU A 336 -14.69 23.87 17.29
CA GLU A 336 -13.84 22.89 16.63
C GLU A 336 -12.83 23.55 15.69
N ILE A 337 -11.63 22.96 15.62
CA ILE A 337 -10.54 23.41 14.75
C ILE A 337 -10.79 22.90 13.33
N CYS A 338 -10.82 23.83 12.37
CA CYS A 338 -10.96 23.59 10.94
C CYS A 338 -9.61 23.21 10.31
N LEU A 339 -9.59 22.84 9.02
CA LEU A 339 -8.36 22.44 8.33
C LEU A 339 -7.29 23.55 8.25
N ASN A 340 -7.72 24.81 8.31
CA ASN A 340 -6.85 25.98 8.33
C ASN A 340 -6.22 26.26 9.72
N GLY A 341 -6.46 25.41 10.72
CA GLY A 341 -5.92 25.55 12.07
C GLY A 341 -6.67 26.55 12.96
N LYS A 342 -7.75 27.16 12.47
CA LYS A 342 -8.58 28.13 13.20
C LYS A 342 -9.89 27.50 13.65
N THR A 343 -10.54 28.07 14.65
CA THR A 343 -11.87 27.60 15.07
C THR A 343 -12.93 28.01 14.05
N ALA A 344 -14.01 27.22 13.95
CA ALA A 344 -15.13 27.57 13.08
C ALA A 344 -15.74 28.95 13.42
N LEU A 345 -15.83 29.29 14.72
CA LEU A 345 -16.28 30.60 15.18
C LEU A 345 -15.38 31.73 14.68
N TYR A 346 -14.06 31.59 14.80
CA TYR A 346 -13.12 32.60 14.32
C TYR A 346 -13.23 32.79 12.79
N ASN A 347 -13.42 31.70 12.04
CA ASN A 347 -13.62 31.79 10.59
C ASN A 347 -14.93 32.52 10.25
N ASP A 348 -16.00 32.30 11.00
CA ASP A 348 -17.28 33.02 10.82
C ASP A 348 -17.13 34.53 11.14
N ASP A 349 -16.47 34.86 12.25
CA ASP A 349 -16.20 36.25 12.64
C ASP A 349 -15.39 36.99 11.58
N THR A 350 -14.31 36.37 11.09
CA THR A 350 -13.45 36.96 10.05
C THR A 350 -14.14 37.07 8.69
N LEU A 351 -15.01 36.12 8.33
CA LEU A 351 -15.86 36.22 7.15
C LEU A 351 -16.84 37.40 7.28
N ASN A 352 -17.48 37.56 8.44
CA ASN A 352 -18.39 38.67 8.69
C ASN A 352 -17.68 40.04 8.62
N GLU A 353 -16.45 40.13 9.14
CA GLU A 353 -15.61 41.33 8.99
C GLU A 353 -15.27 41.59 7.51
N ARG A 354 -14.87 40.56 6.77
CA ARG A 354 -14.57 40.65 5.34
C ARG A 354 -15.78 41.18 4.54
N ILE A 355 -16.98 40.67 4.79
CA ILE A 355 -18.21 41.14 4.13
C ILE A 355 -18.47 42.61 4.45
N LYS A 356 -18.27 43.03 5.71
CA LYS A 356 -18.42 44.44 6.10
C LYS A 356 -17.42 45.33 5.35
N MET A 357 -16.17 44.91 5.23
CA MET A 357 -15.15 45.66 4.47
C MET A 357 -15.54 45.82 3.00
N LEU A 358 -15.99 44.75 2.34
CA LEU A 358 -16.44 44.82 0.94
C LEU A 358 -17.67 45.72 0.78
N LYS A 359 -18.62 45.63 1.72
CA LYS A 359 -19.82 46.49 1.72
C LYS A 359 -19.47 47.97 1.87
N ASN A 360 -18.46 48.31 2.68
CA ASN A 360 -18.01 49.69 2.85
C ASN A 360 -17.41 50.26 1.55
N GLU A 361 -16.82 49.42 0.71
CA GLU A 361 -16.37 49.78 -0.65
C GLU A 361 -17.51 49.70 -1.70
N ASN A 362 -18.76 49.68 -1.25
CA ASN A 362 -19.96 49.57 -2.10
C ASN A 362 -19.99 48.31 -2.99
N ILE A 363 -19.28 47.24 -2.60
CA ILE A 363 -19.28 45.95 -3.28
C ILE A 363 -20.37 45.06 -2.70
N ARG A 364 -21.25 44.55 -3.58
CA ARG A 364 -22.25 43.55 -3.19
C ARG A 364 -21.61 42.17 -3.20
N THR A 365 -21.64 41.47 -2.06
CA THR A 365 -21.01 40.15 -1.94
C THR A 365 -22.07 39.04 -1.93
N TYR A 366 -21.87 38.00 -2.73
CA TYR A 366 -22.63 36.74 -2.68
C TYR A 366 -21.73 35.60 -2.23
N ILE A 367 -22.22 34.82 -1.28
CA ILE A 367 -21.48 33.72 -0.67
C ILE A 367 -22.15 32.42 -1.06
N PHE A 368 -21.34 31.44 -1.45
CA PHE A 368 -21.78 30.10 -1.80
C PHE A 368 -20.98 29.09 -0.99
N TRP A 369 -21.66 28.30 -0.17
CA TRP A 369 -21.01 27.20 0.54
C TRP A 369 -20.90 25.97 -0.35
N GLU A 370 -19.77 25.28 -0.26
CA GLU A 370 -19.50 24.07 -1.03
C GLU A 370 -20.63 23.03 -0.93
N CYS A 371 -21.16 22.76 0.27
CA CYS A 371 -22.24 21.79 0.45
C CYS A 371 -23.56 22.21 -0.23
N GLU A 372 -23.82 23.51 -0.37
CA GLU A 372 -25.01 24.02 -1.06
C GLU A 372 -24.86 23.84 -2.57
N VAL A 373 -23.66 24.06 -3.09
CA VAL A 373 -23.33 23.83 -4.50
C VAL A 373 -23.38 22.35 -4.85
N VAL A 374 -22.83 21.47 -3.99
CA VAL A 374 -22.92 20.01 -4.15
C VAL A 374 -24.38 19.56 -4.18
N LYS A 375 -25.22 20.03 -3.26
CA LYS A 375 -26.65 19.73 -3.25
C LYS A 375 -27.37 20.25 -4.50
N ALA A 376 -26.94 21.40 -5.03
CA ALA A 376 -27.50 21.95 -6.26
C ALA A 376 -27.12 21.11 -7.49
N LEU A 377 -25.93 20.51 -7.53
CA LEU A 377 -25.50 19.59 -8.59
C LEU A 377 -26.38 18.35 -8.64
N GLU A 378 -26.67 17.74 -7.49
CA GLU A 378 -27.55 16.57 -7.37
C GLU A 378 -28.97 16.85 -7.90
N GLY A 379 -29.46 18.07 -7.70
CA GLY A 379 -30.81 18.48 -8.11
C GLY A 379 -30.90 19.12 -9.51
N ASN A 380 -29.78 19.37 -10.19
CA ASN A 380 -29.76 20.09 -11.47
C ASN A 380 -28.93 19.36 -12.53
N PRO A 381 -29.57 18.51 -13.36
CA PRO A 381 -28.89 17.74 -14.40
C PRO A 381 -28.10 18.60 -15.40
N LYS A 382 -28.58 19.82 -15.72
CA LYS A 382 -27.87 20.73 -16.64
C LYS A 382 -26.56 21.24 -16.05
N MET A 383 -26.58 21.56 -14.76
CA MET A 383 -25.37 21.98 -14.05
C MET A 383 -24.39 20.82 -13.91
N SER A 384 -24.88 19.61 -13.61
CA SER A 384 -24.04 18.40 -13.55
C SER A 384 -23.34 18.14 -14.89
N LEU A 385 -24.08 18.12 -16.00
CA LEU A 385 -23.52 17.93 -17.34
C LEU A 385 -22.45 18.99 -17.67
N PHE A 386 -22.72 20.26 -17.37
CA PHE A 386 -21.73 21.33 -17.59
C PHE A 386 -20.46 21.13 -16.76
N PHE A 387 -20.60 20.67 -15.51
CA PHE A 387 -19.44 20.34 -14.67
C PHE A 387 -18.63 19.18 -15.24
N ASP A 388 -19.29 18.17 -15.79
CA ASP A 388 -18.64 16.99 -16.37
C ASP A 388 -17.89 17.31 -17.67
N GLU A 389 -18.41 18.25 -18.48
CA GLU A 389 -17.76 18.72 -19.72
C GLU A 389 -16.53 19.62 -19.47
N LEU A 390 -16.45 20.28 -18.31
CA LEU A 390 -15.32 21.14 -17.99
C LEU A 390 -14.06 20.33 -17.59
N PRO A 391 -12.89 20.62 -18.20
CA PRO A 391 -11.65 19.99 -17.80
C PRO A 391 -11.30 20.32 -16.34
N ASP A 392 -10.65 19.39 -15.64
CA ASP A 392 -10.19 19.62 -14.28
C ASP A 392 -8.96 20.54 -14.24
N ILE A 393 -9.24 21.83 -14.16
CA ILE A 393 -8.26 22.92 -13.95
C ILE A 393 -8.06 23.25 -12.47
N GLY A 394 -8.46 22.36 -11.56
CA GLY A 394 -8.22 22.50 -10.13
C GLY A 394 -6.74 22.38 -9.76
N PRO A 395 -6.42 22.36 -8.47
CA PRO A 395 -5.05 22.20 -7.99
C PRO A 395 -4.38 20.89 -8.48
N LEU A 396 -3.04 20.86 -8.48
CA LEU A 396 -2.25 19.68 -8.82
C LEU A 396 -2.26 18.66 -7.67
N PHE A 397 -2.85 17.49 -7.90
CA PHE A 397 -2.76 16.36 -6.98
C PHE A 397 -1.73 15.34 -7.48
N PRO A 398 -0.63 15.08 -6.75
CA PRO A 398 0.41 14.17 -7.24
C PRO A 398 -0.06 12.74 -7.54
N ARG A 399 -1.14 12.30 -6.88
CA ARG A 399 -1.73 10.97 -7.11
C ARG A 399 -2.36 10.84 -8.50
N ASP A 400 -2.73 11.94 -9.15
CA ASP A 400 -3.27 11.92 -10.51
C ASP A 400 -2.19 11.51 -11.54
N ALA A 401 -0.91 11.77 -11.26
CA ALA A 401 0.22 11.29 -12.05
C ALA A 401 0.64 9.84 -11.71
N PHE A 402 0.00 9.19 -10.73
CA PHE A 402 0.40 7.87 -10.27
C PHE A 402 -0.34 6.76 -11.03
N HIS A 403 0.33 6.17 -12.00
CA HIS A 403 -0.17 5.03 -12.78
C HIS A 403 0.65 3.75 -12.54
N GLY A 404 0.06 2.60 -12.83
CA GLY A 404 0.75 1.30 -12.74
C GLY A 404 1.73 1.05 -13.89
N GLY A 405 2.04 -0.23 -14.13
CA GLY A 405 2.78 -0.66 -15.31
C GLY A 405 1.98 -0.49 -16.60
N ARG A 406 2.68 -0.46 -17.74
CA ARG A 406 2.05 -0.41 -19.07
C ARG A 406 1.46 -1.78 -19.41
N THR A 407 0.20 -1.82 -19.82
CA THR A 407 -0.45 -3.03 -20.33
C THR A 407 -1.39 -2.63 -21.45
N GLY A 408 -1.15 -3.14 -22.65
CA GLY A 408 -1.93 -2.83 -23.84
C GLY A 408 -1.78 -3.91 -24.89
N PRO A 409 -2.67 -4.92 -24.94
CA PRO A 409 -2.63 -5.92 -25.99
C PRO A 409 -2.96 -5.25 -27.33
N LEU A 410 -2.09 -5.42 -28.33
CA LEU A 410 -2.33 -4.92 -29.70
C LEU A 410 -3.45 -5.70 -30.38
N SER A 411 -3.53 -7.00 -30.11
CA SER A 411 -4.65 -7.85 -30.48
C SER A 411 -4.95 -8.84 -29.35
N LEU A 412 -6.23 -9.09 -29.12
CA LEU A 412 -6.69 -10.14 -28.20
C LEU A 412 -6.71 -11.52 -28.88
N LYS A 413 -6.62 -11.58 -30.21
CA LYS A 413 -6.61 -12.79 -31.02
C LYS A 413 -5.63 -12.67 -32.18
N CYS A 414 -4.69 -13.59 -32.25
CA CYS A 414 -3.88 -13.78 -33.45
C CYS A 414 -4.56 -14.87 -34.29
N HIS A 415 -5.05 -14.50 -35.48
CA HIS A 415 -5.52 -15.49 -36.44
C HIS A 415 -4.30 -16.01 -37.20
N LEU A 416 -3.91 -17.25 -36.92
CA LEU A 416 -2.84 -17.92 -37.63
C LEU A 416 -3.42 -18.41 -38.97
N GLU A 417 -2.96 -17.83 -40.09
CA GLU A 417 -3.32 -18.31 -41.43
C GLU A 417 -2.43 -19.51 -41.79
N GLY A 418 -3.04 -20.70 -41.99
CA GLY A 418 -2.36 -21.93 -42.41
C GLY A 418 -2.95 -23.19 -41.79
N ASP A 419 -2.67 -24.36 -42.39
CA ASP A 419 -3.02 -25.68 -41.84
C ASP A 419 -2.41 -25.87 -40.43
N ALA A 420 -3.08 -26.67 -39.59
CA ALA A 420 -2.71 -26.96 -38.20
C ALA A 420 -1.31 -27.62 -38.01
N GLU A 421 -0.56 -27.81 -39.09
CA GLU A 421 0.78 -28.39 -39.14
C GLU A 421 1.92 -27.35 -39.15
N ASN A 422 1.63 -26.06 -39.31
CA ASN A 422 2.67 -25.02 -39.27
C ASN A 422 3.04 -24.69 -37.81
N GLU A 423 4.32 -24.85 -37.47
CA GLU A 423 4.89 -24.37 -36.21
C GLU A 423 5.09 -22.85 -36.26
N TYR A 424 4.58 -22.12 -35.27
CA TYR A 424 4.80 -20.69 -35.11
C TYR A 424 5.73 -20.45 -33.92
N GLU A 425 6.72 -19.58 -34.11
CA GLU A 425 7.62 -19.14 -33.04
C GLU A 425 7.10 -17.84 -32.41
N ILE A 426 7.05 -17.80 -31.07
CA ILE A 426 6.70 -16.60 -30.30
C ILE A 426 7.90 -16.22 -29.46
N SER A 427 8.49 -15.05 -29.73
CA SER A 427 9.55 -14.48 -28.89
C SER A 427 8.95 -13.64 -27.76
N CYS A 428 9.39 -13.89 -26.53
CA CYS A 428 9.00 -13.13 -25.34
C CYS A 428 10.22 -12.41 -24.77
N TYR A 429 10.14 -11.08 -24.71
CA TYR A 429 11.17 -10.24 -24.10
C TYR A 429 10.68 -9.74 -22.74
N ASP A 430 11.42 -10.03 -21.67
CA ASP A 430 11.11 -9.59 -20.31
C ASP A 430 12.31 -8.88 -19.70
N VAL A 431 12.06 -7.72 -19.09
CA VAL A 431 13.11 -6.97 -18.38
C VAL A 431 13.31 -7.61 -17.01
N VAL A 432 14.49 -8.20 -16.81
CA VAL A 432 14.84 -8.85 -15.54
C VAL A 432 14.83 -7.83 -14.40
N SER A 433 13.79 -7.90 -13.56
CA SER A 433 13.64 -7.00 -12.41
C SER A 433 13.53 -5.51 -12.80
N LEU A 434 12.59 -5.17 -13.70
CA LEU A 434 12.32 -3.80 -14.16
C LEU A 434 12.32 -2.74 -13.04
N TYR A 435 11.44 -2.86 -12.04
CA TYR A 435 11.34 -1.83 -10.99
C TYR A 435 12.62 -1.72 -10.14
N PRO A 436 13.27 -2.81 -9.71
CA PRO A 436 14.60 -2.71 -9.10
C PRO A 436 15.65 -2.04 -9.98
N ALA A 437 15.68 -2.33 -11.29
CA ALA A 437 16.61 -1.68 -12.20
C ALA A 437 16.35 -0.17 -12.27
N VAL A 438 15.08 0.22 -12.38
CA VAL A 438 14.67 1.64 -12.28
C VAL A 438 15.13 2.26 -10.97
N ASN A 439 14.88 1.61 -9.83
CA ASN A 439 15.29 2.11 -8.51
C ASN A 439 16.81 2.23 -8.34
N PHE A 440 17.59 1.50 -9.13
CA PHE A 440 19.05 1.56 -9.12
C PHE A 440 19.60 2.73 -9.95
N TYR A 441 18.97 3.03 -11.10
CA TYR A 441 19.47 4.02 -12.08
C TYR A 441 18.72 5.36 -12.05
N ALA A 442 17.49 5.39 -11.55
CA ALA A 442 16.67 6.61 -11.57
C ALA A 442 17.14 7.63 -10.54
N PHE A 443 16.91 8.90 -10.88
CA PHE A 443 17.07 10.02 -9.97
C PHE A 443 15.74 10.26 -9.22
N TYR A 444 15.84 10.58 -7.93
CA TYR A 444 14.72 10.89 -7.06
C TYR A 444 14.87 12.27 -6.42
N PRO A 445 13.78 13.02 -6.22
CA PRO A 445 13.81 14.36 -5.64
C PRO A 445 14.18 14.31 -4.16
N ILE A 446 14.91 15.34 -3.70
CA ILE A 446 15.35 15.53 -2.32
C ILE A 446 14.56 16.67 -1.68
N GLY A 447 14.11 16.48 -0.43
CA GLY A 447 13.38 17.50 0.32
C GLY A 447 11.96 17.79 -0.20
N HIS A 448 11.56 19.06 -0.10
CA HIS A 448 10.23 19.55 -0.46
C HIS A 448 10.27 20.32 -1.79
N PRO A 449 9.20 20.28 -2.60
CA PRO A 449 9.15 21.03 -3.84
C PRO A 449 8.94 22.53 -3.59
N GLU A 450 9.42 23.33 -4.52
CA GLU A 450 8.86 24.66 -4.79
C GLU A 450 7.54 24.50 -5.54
N LEU A 451 6.51 25.24 -5.10
CA LEU A 451 5.17 25.19 -5.65
C LEU A 451 4.97 26.41 -6.57
N LEU A 452 4.94 26.16 -7.87
CA LEU A 452 4.78 27.20 -8.88
C LEU A 452 3.37 27.15 -9.43
N ASP A 453 2.55 28.16 -9.13
CA ASP A 453 1.22 28.33 -9.71
C ASP A 453 1.30 29.39 -10.82
N LEU A 454 1.52 28.93 -12.05
CA LEU A 454 1.91 29.77 -13.18
C LEU A 454 0.71 30.26 -13.98
N ASN A 455 -0.25 29.37 -14.28
CA ASN A 455 -1.37 29.61 -15.19
C ASN A 455 -0.98 30.34 -16.49
N LEU A 456 0.07 29.86 -17.17
CA LEU A 456 0.65 30.49 -18.36
C LEU A 456 0.27 29.73 -19.63
N ASP A 457 -0.05 30.48 -20.68
CA ASP A 457 -0.10 29.94 -22.04
C ASP A 457 1.35 29.76 -22.53
N ILE A 458 1.64 28.58 -23.08
CA ILE A 458 2.98 28.14 -23.47
C ILE A 458 2.93 27.49 -24.86
N ASN A 459 4.09 27.20 -25.44
CA ASN A 459 4.20 26.41 -26.65
C ASN A 459 5.40 25.46 -26.54
N TRP A 460 5.35 24.56 -25.57
CA TRP A 460 6.42 23.58 -25.36
C TRP A 460 6.24 22.41 -26.31
N THR A 461 7.28 22.13 -27.08
CA THR A 461 7.29 21.12 -28.14
C THR A 461 8.51 20.22 -28.06
N LYS A 462 9.49 20.55 -27.22
CA LYS A 462 10.73 19.79 -27.06
C LYS A 462 11.07 19.61 -25.57
N PRO A 463 11.80 18.56 -25.19
CA PRO A 463 12.20 18.33 -23.80
C PRO A 463 12.94 19.50 -23.16
N GLU A 464 13.73 20.26 -23.93
CA GLU A 464 14.50 21.42 -23.44
C GLU A 464 13.59 22.56 -22.94
N ASP A 465 12.36 22.65 -23.46
CA ASP A 465 11.39 23.67 -23.08
C ASP A 465 10.92 23.53 -21.62
N LEU A 466 11.15 22.36 -21.01
CA LEU A 466 10.84 22.13 -19.60
C LEU A 466 11.79 22.86 -18.66
N ARG A 467 13.00 23.21 -19.11
CA ARG A 467 14.02 23.82 -18.25
C ARG A 467 13.59 25.22 -17.80
N PRO A 468 13.86 25.61 -16.53
CA PRO A 468 14.63 24.88 -15.51
C PRO A 468 13.80 23.88 -14.69
N TYR A 469 12.53 23.68 -15.02
CA TYR A 469 11.61 22.92 -14.19
C TYR A 469 11.80 21.40 -14.30
N ARG A 470 11.80 20.74 -13.14
CA ARG A 470 11.84 19.28 -13.01
C ARG A 470 10.99 18.83 -11.82
N GLY A 471 10.11 17.86 -12.04
CA GLY A 471 9.17 17.38 -11.02
C GLY A 471 7.83 16.93 -11.60
N ILE A 472 6.72 17.44 -11.05
CA ILE A 472 5.34 17.09 -11.45
C ILE A 472 4.66 18.32 -12.04
N PHE A 473 3.95 18.14 -13.15
CA PHE A 473 3.34 19.21 -13.92
C PHE A 473 1.85 18.96 -14.06
N LYS A 474 1.05 20.02 -13.98
CA LYS A 474 -0.35 20.04 -14.43
C LYS A 474 -0.44 20.97 -15.64
N LEU A 475 -0.75 20.42 -16.81
CA LEU A 475 -0.73 21.14 -18.08
C LEU A 475 -1.83 20.67 -19.02
N PHE A 476 -2.15 21.48 -20.02
CA PHE A 476 -2.93 21.06 -21.19
C PHE A 476 -1.96 20.57 -22.26
N ILE A 477 -2.10 19.30 -22.65
CA ILE A 477 -1.23 18.63 -23.62
C ILE A 477 -2.03 18.10 -24.80
N ILE A 478 -1.44 18.17 -25.99
CA ILE A 478 -2.02 17.70 -27.25
C ILE A 478 -1.11 16.59 -27.79
N PRO A 479 -1.59 15.34 -27.89
CA PRO A 479 -0.82 14.27 -28.52
C PRO A 479 -0.64 14.52 -30.03
N PRO A 480 0.34 13.88 -30.70
CA PRO A 480 0.42 13.81 -32.17
C PRO A 480 -0.65 12.85 -32.73
N ASP A 481 -0.92 12.88 -34.03
CA ASP A 481 -2.00 12.13 -34.68
C ASP A 481 -1.60 10.74 -35.18
N ASP A 482 -0.31 10.42 -35.17
CA ASP A 482 0.29 9.22 -35.76
C ASP A 482 0.96 8.28 -34.72
N LEU A 483 0.72 8.48 -33.44
CA LEU A 483 1.39 7.72 -32.39
C LEU A 483 0.75 6.36 -32.14
N TYR A 484 1.47 5.30 -32.52
CA TYR A 484 1.04 3.91 -32.32
C TYR A 484 0.90 3.53 -30.83
N LEU A 485 1.77 4.07 -29.97
CA LEU A 485 1.79 3.80 -28.53
C LEU A 485 1.76 5.12 -27.74
N PRO A 486 0.63 5.50 -27.11
CA PRO A 486 0.53 6.75 -26.37
C PRO A 486 1.52 6.79 -25.20
N VAL A 487 2.21 7.91 -24.98
CA VAL A 487 3.18 8.05 -23.89
C VAL A 487 2.46 8.32 -22.57
N ILE A 488 1.60 9.34 -22.55
CA ILE A 488 0.85 9.75 -21.36
C ILE A 488 -0.34 8.79 -21.15
N PRO A 489 -0.47 8.15 -19.97
CA PRO A 489 -1.45 7.10 -19.71
C PRO A 489 -2.86 7.63 -19.37
N GLU A 490 -3.40 8.51 -20.23
CA GLU A 490 -4.76 9.05 -20.08
C GLU A 490 -5.75 8.32 -20.98
N ARG A 491 -6.99 8.12 -20.51
CA ARG A 491 -8.05 7.51 -21.32
C ARG A 491 -8.83 8.58 -22.06
N ILE A 492 -8.57 8.74 -23.35
CA ILE A 492 -9.38 9.62 -24.21
C ILE A 492 -10.69 8.90 -24.56
N HIS A 493 -11.82 9.47 -24.17
CA HIS A 493 -13.15 8.99 -24.55
C HIS A 493 -13.55 9.59 -25.92
N GLY A 494 -13.57 8.78 -26.98
CA GLY A 494 -14.20 9.14 -28.26
C GLY A 494 -13.25 9.25 -29.46
N LYS A 495 -13.83 9.09 -30.67
CA LYS A 495 -13.14 9.13 -31.97
C LYS A 495 -13.15 10.55 -32.56
N LEU A 496 -12.05 10.88 -33.26
CA LEU A 496 -11.85 12.00 -34.20
C LEU A 496 -12.16 13.39 -33.63
N HIS A 497 -11.09 14.14 -33.37
CA HIS A 497 -11.14 15.41 -32.66
C HIS A 497 -10.22 16.44 -33.33
N ASP A 498 -10.61 17.72 -33.29
CA ASP A 498 -9.72 18.86 -33.55
C ASP A 498 -8.69 19.01 -32.41
N ASP A 499 -7.64 19.84 -32.56
CA ASP A 499 -6.58 19.99 -31.54
C ASP A 499 -7.10 20.30 -30.13
N ASN A 500 -8.18 21.07 -30.01
CA ASN A 500 -8.81 21.41 -28.73
C ASN A 500 -9.61 20.25 -28.12
N LYS A 501 -10.15 19.35 -28.96
CA LYS A 501 -10.84 18.13 -28.52
C LYS A 501 -9.88 16.93 -28.37
N ARG A 502 -8.69 16.99 -28.98
CA ARG A 502 -7.60 16.00 -28.84
C ARG A 502 -6.76 16.26 -27.59
N GLY A 503 -6.59 17.54 -27.25
CA GLY A 503 -5.88 17.95 -26.06
C GLY A 503 -6.66 17.68 -24.79
N PHE A 504 -5.95 17.47 -23.70
CA PHE A 504 -6.53 17.22 -22.38
C PHE A 504 -5.64 17.80 -21.29
N VAL A 505 -6.26 18.10 -20.14
CA VAL A 505 -5.51 18.47 -18.94
C VAL A 505 -4.95 17.19 -18.32
N SER A 506 -3.65 17.16 -18.09
CA SER A 506 -2.96 16.03 -17.47
C SER A 506 -2.06 16.49 -16.34
N THR A 507 -2.01 15.67 -15.29
CA THR A 507 -0.99 15.74 -14.25
C THR A 507 0.05 14.66 -14.55
N THR A 508 1.28 15.03 -14.87
CA THR A 508 2.32 14.10 -15.33
C THR A 508 3.69 14.38 -14.71
N CYS A 509 4.53 13.36 -14.64
CA CYS A 509 5.93 13.48 -14.23
C CYS A 509 6.81 14.01 -15.38
N SER A 510 7.82 14.81 -15.05
CA SER A 510 8.85 15.30 -15.99
C SER A 510 9.39 14.22 -16.91
N VAL A 511 9.73 13.03 -16.39
CA VAL A 511 10.33 11.94 -17.18
C VAL A 511 9.41 11.46 -18.31
N GLU A 512 8.09 11.40 -18.06
CA GLU A 512 7.10 11.04 -19.08
C GLU A 512 6.83 12.20 -20.03
N LEU A 513 6.83 13.44 -19.52
CA LEU A 513 6.61 14.63 -20.32
C LEU A 513 7.77 14.87 -21.31
N GLU A 514 9.03 14.64 -20.88
CA GLU A 514 10.21 14.67 -21.74
C GLU A 514 10.06 13.67 -22.89
N LEU A 515 9.71 12.42 -22.60
CA LEU A 515 9.45 11.43 -23.65
C LEU A 515 8.28 11.87 -24.54
N ALA A 516 7.18 12.37 -23.98
CA ALA A 516 6.02 12.80 -24.76
C ALA A 516 6.38 13.92 -25.75
N LEU A 517 7.06 14.98 -25.30
CA LEU A 517 7.51 16.06 -26.17
C LEU A 517 8.47 15.55 -27.26
N SER A 518 9.39 14.65 -26.92
CA SER A 518 10.28 14.01 -27.92
C SER A 518 9.53 13.18 -28.98
N ARG A 519 8.29 12.75 -28.67
CA ARG A 519 7.42 11.99 -29.57
C ARG A 519 6.35 12.88 -30.23
N GLY A 520 6.51 14.20 -30.23
CA GLY A 520 5.65 15.12 -30.97
C GLY A 520 4.41 15.62 -30.21
N TYR A 521 4.30 15.37 -28.90
CA TYR A 521 3.30 16.06 -28.09
C TYR A 521 3.60 17.56 -28.03
N ARG A 522 2.55 18.37 -27.84
CA ARG A 522 2.65 19.81 -27.61
C ARG A 522 1.93 20.19 -26.33
N ALA A 523 2.56 20.97 -25.46
CA ALA A 523 1.90 21.57 -24.31
C ALA A 523 1.59 23.05 -24.60
N THR A 524 0.32 23.42 -24.45
CA THR A 524 -0.16 24.78 -24.80
C THR A 524 -0.50 25.63 -23.59
N LYS A 525 -0.66 25.02 -22.41
CA LYS A 525 -0.91 25.74 -21.16
C LYS A 525 -0.32 24.99 -19.98
N VAL A 526 0.36 25.69 -19.08
CA VAL A 526 0.81 25.15 -17.79
C VAL A 526 0.01 25.80 -16.67
N TYR A 527 -0.63 24.99 -15.85
CA TYR A 527 -1.42 25.46 -14.71
C TYR A 527 -0.51 25.62 -13.50
N SER A 528 0.19 24.55 -13.13
CA SER A 528 1.06 24.54 -11.94
C SER A 528 2.15 23.48 -12.04
N ILE A 529 3.24 23.67 -11.32
CA ILE A 529 4.40 22.79 -11.27
C ILE A 529 4.81 22.58 -9.81
N TYR A 530 5.09 21.32 -9.43
CA TYR A 530 5.86 20.99 -8.24
C TYR A 530 7.29 20.73 -8.68
N HIS A 531 8.18 21.68 -8.40
CA HIS A 531 9.56 21.65 -8.85
C HIS A 531 10.50 21.27 -7.71
N TRP A 532 11.42 20.35 -7.96
CA TRP A 532 12.55 20.08 -7.07
C TRP A 532 13.85 20.47 -7.74
N GLU A 533 14.63 21.30 -7.04
CA GLU A 533 15.98 21.69 -7.45
C GLU A 533 16.94 20.50 -7.32
N GLU A 534 16.91 19.81 -6.17
CA GLU A 534 17.85 18.73 -5.85
C GLU A 534 17.27 17.35 -6.16
N TRP A 535 18.09 16.52 -6.84
CA TRP A 535 17.79 15.14 -7.18
C TRP A 535 19.00 14.23 -6.88
N SER A 536 18.74 12.99 -6.49
CA SER A 536 19.77 12.00 -6.16
C SER A 536 19.45 10.65 -6.80
N ASP A 537 20.46 10.03 -7.40
CA ASP A 537 20.47 8.66 -7.90
C ASP A 537 20.92 7.64 -6.83
N GLU A 538 21.24 8.10 -5.62
CA GLU A 538 21.69 7.28 -4.50
C GLU A 538 20.59 7.00 -3.46
N LEU A 539 19.40 7.59 -3.58
CA LEU A 539 18.35 7.46 -2.57
C LEU A 539 17.94 5.98 -2.35
N LEU A 540 17.73 5.24 -3.43
CA LEU A 540 17.29 3.84 -3.41
C LEU A 540 18.40 2.84 -3.74
N ARG A 541 19.45 3.29 -4.42
CA ARG A 541 20.52 2.44 -4.94
C ARG A 541 21.16 1.53 -3.87
N PRO A 542 21.57 2.02 -2.68
CA PRO A 542 22.16 1.16 -1.64
C PRO A 542 21.24 0.04 -1.17
N TYR A 543 19.94 0.33 -1.01
CA TYR A 543 18.96 -0.69 -0.64
C TYR A 543 18.80 -1.74 -1.74
N VAL A 544 18.74 -1.31 -3.01
CA VAL A 544 18.64 -2.22 -4.15
C VAL A 544 19.89 -3.09 -4.26
N GLN A 545 21.08 -2.56 -4.02
CA GLN A 545 22.34 -3.31 -4.00
C GLN A 545 22.29 -4.47 -3.00
N ASP A 546 21.86 -4.20 -1.76
CA ASP A 546 21.77 -5.23 -0.72
C ASP A 546 20.73 -6.32 -1.04
N MET A 547 19.55 -5.93 -1.54
CA MET A 547 18.52 -6.90 -1.93
C MET A 547 18.93 -7.70 -3.18
N MET A 548 19.65 -7.08 -4.12
CA MET A 548 20.20 -7.75 -5.30
C MET A 548 21.32 -8.72 -4.94
N ARG A 549 22.21 -8.37 -4.00
CA ARG A 549 23.20 -9.28 -3.44
C ARG A 549 22.53 -10.58 -2.96
N LEU A 550 21.55 -10.45 -2.05
CA LEU A 550 20.81 -11.61 -1.53
C LEU A 550 20.17 -12.46 -2.64
N LYS A 551 19.59 -11.79 -3.65
CA LYS A 551 18.97 -12.46 -4.79
C LYS A 551 20.00 -13.20 -5.65
N ILE A 552 21.16 -12.61 -5.90
CA ILE A 552 22.24 -13.19 -6.72
C ILE A 552 22.85 -14.38 -5.99
N GLU A 553 23.23 -14.22 -4.73
CA GLU A 553 23.78 -15.30 -3.88
C GLU A 553 22.81 -16.50 -3.83
N ALA A 554 21.52 -16.24 -3.61
CA ALA A 554 20.49 -17.30 -3.61
C ALA A 554 20.15 -17.88 -5.00
N SER A 555 20.59 -17.26 -6.10
CA SER A 555 20.37 -17.82 -7.45
C SER A 555 21.38 -18.92 -7.78
N GLY A 556 22.51 -18.98 -7.06
CA GLY A 556 23.64 -19.82 -7.41
C GLY A 556 24.44 -19.27 -8.60
N TRP A 557 25.50 -19.99 -8.96
CA TRP A 557 26.39 -19.60 -10.06
C TRP A 557 25.66 -19.64 -11.42
N PRO A 558 25.79 -18.59 -12.25
CA PRO A 558 25.27 -18.61 -13.62
C PRO A 558 25.87 -19.76 -14.45
N SER A 559 25.10 -20.33 -15.38
CA SER A 559 25.62 -21.38 -16.27
C SER A 559 26.79 -20.90 -17.12
N SER A 560 26.84 -19.61 -17.46
CA SER A 560 27.92 -19.00 -18.24
C SER A 560 29.27 -18.95 -17.53
N VAL A 561 29.32 -19.20 -16.21
CA VAL A 561 30.57 -19.21 -15.43
C VAL A 561 30.98 -20.61 -14.99
N LEU A 562 30.18 -21.63 -15.32
CA LEU A 562 30.47 -23.03 -15.02
C LEU A 562 31.17 -23.66 -16.22
N SER A 563 32.30 -24.31 -15.99
CA SER A 563 33.07 -25.01 -17.03
C SER A 563 33.45 -26.39 -16.50
N PRO A 564 32.56 -27.40 -16.68
CA PRO A 564 32.75 -28.74 -16.11
C PRO A 564 34.08 -29.40 -16.51
N ASP A 565 34.60 -29.04 -17.69
CA ASP A 565 35.79 -29.65 -18.30
C ASP A 565 37.08 -28.86 -18.01
N ASN A 566 37.00 -27.67 -17.39
CA ASN A 566 38.16 -26.82 -17.11
C ASN A 566 38.01 -26.00 -15.81
N ILE A 567 38.58 -26.53 -14.72
CA ILE A 567 38.51 -25.96 -13.37
C ILE A 567 39.16 -24.56 -13.31
N GLU A 568 40.31 -24.36 -13.96
CA GLU A 568 41.02 -23.07 -13.94
C GLU A 568 40.21 -21.98 -14.65
N GLN A 569 39.57 -22.33 -15.77
CA GLN A 569 38.67 -21.43 -16.48
C GLN A 569 37.42 -21.13 -15.67
N GLU A 570 36.83 -22.12 -15.00
CA GLU A 570 35.68 -21.91 -14.11
C GLU A 570 36.02 -20.95 -12.97
N GLU A 571 37.15 -21.14 -12.28
CA GLU A 571 37.59 -20.22 -11.21
C GLU A 571 37.81 -18.79 -11.72
N ARG A 572 38.44 -18.65 -12.89
CA ARG A 572 38.61 -17.34 -13.54
C ARG A 572 37.26 -16.68 -13.85
N LEU A 573 36.32 -17.41 -14.44
CA LEU A 573 34.99 -16.88 -14.77
C LEU A 573 34.18 -16.52 -13.51
N LYS A 574 34.32 -17.28 -12.43
CA LYS A 574 33.70 -16.95 -11.12
C LYS A 574 34.28 -15.67 -10.53
N ASN A 575 35.60 -15.49 -10.59
CA ASN A 575 36.25 -14.26 -10.14
C ASN A 575 35.85 -13.07 -11.01
N ASP A 576 35.87 -13.21 -12.33
CA ASP A 576 35.40 -12.18 -13.27
C ASP A 576 33.94 -11.78 -13.00
N PHE A 577 33.08 -12.75 -12.65
CA PHE A 577 31.69 -12.47 -12.27
C PHE A 577 31.58 -11.65 -10.99
N ILE A 578 32.35 -11.97 -9.95
CA ILE A 578 32.37 -11.20 -8.69
C ILE A 578 32.90 -9.79 -8.94
N GLU A 579 34.04 -9.67 -9.62
CA GLU A 579 34.66 -8.39 -9.94
C GLU A 579 33.74 -7.51 -10.79
N LYS A 580 33.05 -8.10 -11.77
CA LYS A 580 32.05 -7.38 -12.58
C LYS A 580 30.91 -6.83 -11.72
N ASN A 581 30.35 -7.64 -10.83
CA ASN A 581 29.26 -7.18 -9.95
C ASN A 581 29.72 -6.05 -9.01
N GLN A 582 30.94 -6.14 -8.50
CA GLN A 582 31.51 -5.09 -7.66
C GLN A 582 31.80 -3.81 -8.46
N LYS A 583 32.39 -3.93 -9.65
CA LYS A 583 32.81 -2.80 -10.47
C LYS A 583 31.64 -2.07 -11.13
N GLU A 584 30.68 -2.82 -11.70
CA GLU A 584 29.54 -2.23 -12.43
C GLU A 584 28.39 -1.83 -11.50
N TYR A 585 28.14 -2.62 -10.46
CA TYR A 585 26.95 -2.45 -9.61
C TYR A 585 27.27 -2.10 -8.16
N GLY A 586 28.54 -2.09 -7.74
CA GLY A 586 28.91 -1.88 -6.33
C GLY A 586 28.45 -3.00 -5.40
N ILE A 587 28.16 -4.20 -5.94
CA ILE A 587 27.64 -5.33 -5.19
C ILE A 587 28.78 -6.26 -4.80
N THR A 588 29.04 -6.35 -3.50
CA THR A 588 30.02 -7.28 -2.94
C THR A 588 29.34 -8.62 -2.66
N LEU A 589 29.73 -9.66 -3.41
CA LEU A 589 29.22 -11.01 -3.25
C LEU A 589 30.14 -11.85 -2.35
N ASP A 590 29.55 -12.69 -1.51
CA ASP A 590 30.29 -13.69 -0.74
C ASP A 590 30.25 -15.05 -1.47
N PRO A 591 31.39 -15.54 -2.02
CA PRO A 591 31.43 -16.79 -2.78
C PRO A 591 30.89 -17.99 -2.01
N SER A 592 31.04 -18.01 -0.67
CA SER A 592 30.57 -19.09 0.19
C SER A 592 29.06 -19.16 0.32
N LYS A 593 28.36 -18.06 0.00
CA LYS A 593 26.89 -17.94 0.05
C LYS A 593 26.23 -18.10 -1.31
N ILE A 594 27.01 -18.18 -2.40
CA ILE A 594 26.47 -18.38 -3.75
C ILE A 594 26.06 -19.84 -3.90
N ALA A 595 24.79 -20.10 -3.64
CA ALA A 595 24.19 -21.42 -3.73
C ALA A 595 22.73 -21.31 -4.18
N ARG A 596 22.29 -22.25 -5.02
CA ARG A 596 20.92 -22.23 -5.56
C ARG A 596 19.91 -22.49 -4.44
N ASN A 597 19.18 -21.45 -4.05
CA ASN A 597 18.07 -21.50 -3.10
C ASN A 597 16.87 -20.73 -3.65
N GLU A 598 15.93 -21.45 -4.27
CA GLU A 598 14.79 -20.86 -4.97
C GLU A 598 13.86 -20.03 -4.07
N GLY A 599 13.70 -20.43 -2.81
CA GLY A 599 12.81 -19.73 -1.90
C GLY A 599 13.42 -18.49 -1.26
N LEU A 600 14.71 -18.54 -0.90
CA LEU A 600 15.44 -17.35 -0.45
C LEU A 600 15.52 -16.32 -1.57
N ARG A 601 15.76 -16.79 -2.80
CA ARG A 601 15.71 -15.96 -4.00
C ARG A 601 14.33 -15.32 -4.19
N TYR A 602 13.25 -16.06 -3.97
CA TYR A 602 11.89 -15.53 -4.02
C TYR A 602 11.66 -14.44 -2.96
N LEU A 603 12.10 -14.66 -1.71
CA LEU A 603 12.00 -13.68 -0.64
C LEU A 603 12.80 -12.42 -0.95
N ALA A 604 14.07 -12.55 -1.37
CA ALA A 604 14.92 -11.43 -1.75
C ALA A 604 14.33 -10.61 -2.92
N LYS A 605 13.85 -11.31 -3.96
CA LYS A 605 13.11 -10.68 -5.08
C LYS A 605 11.89 -9.90 -4.58
N THR A 606 11.14 -10.49 -3.65
CA THR A 606 9.92 -9.88 -3.10
C THR A 606 10.25 -8.65 -2.27
N CYS A 607 11.28 -8.70 -1.41
CA CYS A 607 11.75 -7.54 -0.66
C CYS A 607 12.09 -6.36 -1.58
N ASN A 608 12.87 -6.64 -2.64
CA ASN A 608 13.30 -5.63 -3.60
C ASN A 608 12.11 -4.96 -4.33
N ASN A 609 11.10 -5.75 -4.70
CA ASN A 609 9.93 -5.25 -5.41
C ASN A 609 8.89 -4.57 -4.51
N SER A 610 8.80 -4.94 -3.23
CA SER A 610 7.66 -4.56 -2.38
C SER A 610 7.86 -3.25 -1.61
N MET A 611 9.11 -2.82 -1.44
CA MET A 611 9.45 -1.69 -0.58
C MET A 611 8.85 -0.37 -1.09
N TRP A 612 9.17 0.03 -2.32
CA TRP A 612 8.76 1.33 -2.88
C TRP A 612 7.24 1.45 -3.04
N GLY A 613 6.54 0.35 -3.32
CA GLY A 613 5.08 0.33 -3.46
C GLY A 613 4.36 0.71 -2.16
N ARG A 614 5.01 0.58 -1.00
CA ARG A 614 4.46 1.01 0.29
C ARG A 614 4.33 2.53 0.39
N TRP A 615 5.13 3.30 -0.34
CA TRP A 615 4.98 4.76 -0.40
C TRP A 615 3.72 5.23 -1.12
N ALA A 616 3.15 4.40 -2.00
CA ALA A 616 1.93 4.69 -2.74
C ALA A 616 0.63 4.28 -2.02
N LEU A 617 0.73 3.81 -0.77
CA LEU A 617 -0.44 3.39 0.00
C LEU A 617 -1.54 4.44 0.00
N ARG A 618 -2.77 3.97 -0.05
CA ARG A 618 -3.95 4.83 0.15
C ARG A 618 -4.02 5.18 1.63
N CYS A 619 -4.10 6.47 1.94
CA CYS A 619 -4.20 6.95 3.32
C CYS A 619 -5.63 6.81 3.88
N ASN A 620 -6.62 6.53 3.03
CA ASN A 620 -8.03 6.41 3.41
C ASN A 620 -8.63 5.04 3.07
N LEU A 621 -8.27 4.02 3.85
CA LEU A 621 -8.88 2.70 3.78
C LEU A 621 -10.09 2.62 4.70
N THR A 622 -11.04 1.73 4.37
CA THR A 622 -12.17 1.42 5.27
C THR A 622 -11.63 0.91 6.60
N GLN A 623 -12.13 1.47 7.68
CA GLN A 623 -11.92 1.01 9.05
C GLN A 623 -13.23 0.40 9.56
N ASP A 624 -13.13 -0.43 10.60
CA ASP A 624 -14.29 -1.05 11.24
C ASP A 624 -14.30 -0.70 12.72
N CYS A 625 -15.42 -0.17 13.19
CA CYS A 625 -15.72 -0.12 14.61
C CYS A 625 -16.60 -1.30 14.98
N ILE A 626 -16.07 -2.21 15.79
CA ILE A 626 -16.86 -3.27 16.43
C ILE A 626 -17.16 -2.80 17.85
N THR A 627 -18.42 -2.56 18.18
CA THR A 627 -18.79 -2.12 19.53
C THR A 627 -20.23 -2.42 19.93
N SER A 628 -20.42 -2.65 21.23
CA SER A 628 -21.70 -2.71 21.91
C SER A 628 -22.08 -1.42 22.63
N SER A 629 -21.19 -0.41 22.63
CA SER A 629 -21.42 0.86 23.31
C SER A 629 -22.34 1.76 22.48
N PRO A 630 -23.52 2.14 23.01
CA PRO A 630 -24.41 3.07 22.33
C PRO A 630 -23.76 4.44 22.08
N ILE A 631 -22.87 4.86 22.99
CA ILE A 631 -22.15 6.14 22.88
C ILE A 631 -21.19 6.10 21.69
N LYS A 632 -20.33 5.07 21.60
CA LYS A 632 -19.38 4.94 20.48
C LYS A 632 -20.11 4.81 19.14
N LEU A 633 -21.20 4.02 19.11
CA LEU A 633 -22.05 3.89 17.95
C LEU A 633 -22.62 5.25 17.52
N HIS A 634 -23.25 5.97 18.45
CA HIS A 634 -23.79 7.31 18.19
C HIS A 634 -22.71 8.30 17.73
N THR A 635 -21.51 8.25 18.31
CA THR A 635 -20.38 9.11 17.90
C THR A 635 -20.01 8.88 16.44
N ILE A 636 -19.88 7.63 15.99
CA ILE A 636 -19.48 7.32 14.61
C ILE A 636 -20.60 7.63 13.62
N LEU A 637 -21.84 7.27 13.95
CA LEU A 637 -22.99 7.48 13.06
C LEU A 637 -23.30 8.96 12.82
N ASN A 638 -22.98 9.82 13.78
CA ASN A 638 -23.27 11.25 13.72
C ASN A 638 -22.02 12.11 13.49
N ASP A 639 -20.85 11.52 13.19
CA ASP A 639 -19.68 12.30 12.82
C ASP A 639 -19.77 12.73 11.34
N PRO A 640 -20.00 14.03 11.04
CA PRO A 640 -20.14 14.51 9.68
C PRO A 640 -18.82 14.44 8.89
N LYS A 641 -17.69 14.10 9.53
CA LYS A 641 -16.37 13.93 8.91
C LYS A 641 -16.15 12.51 8.40
N LEU A 642 -17.07 11.59 8.71
CA LEU A 642 -17.01 10.20 8.29
C LEU A 642 -18.00 9.89 7.16
N GLU A 643 -17.62 8.94 6.32
CA GLU A 643 -18.50 8.23 5.39
C GLU A 643 -18.76 6.85 6.00
N VAL A 644 -19.99 6.64 6.46
CA VAL A 644 -20.39 5.39 7.11
C VAL A 644 -20.97 4.43 6.08
N GLY A 645 -20.52 3.19 6.11
CA GLY A 645 -21.03 2.10 5.28
C GLY A 645 -22.23 1.38 5.91
N ALA A 646 -22.59 0.22 5.36
CA ALA A 646 -23.67 -0.60 5.88
C ALA A 646 -23.34 -1.13 7.29
N ILE A 647 -24.24 -0.88 8.24
CA ILE A 647 -24.11 -1.37 9.63
C ILE A 647 -24.50 -2.85 9.65
N GLU A 648 -23.63 -3.67 10.24
CA GLU A 648 -23.88 -5.09 10.43
C GLU A 648 -24.09 -5.36 11.93
N MET A 649 -25.21 -6.01 12.28
CA MET A 649 -25.45 -6.50 13.63
C MET A 649 -24.83 -7.89 13.77
N LEU A 650 -23.77 -8.01 14.56
CA LEU A 650 -23.05 -9.28 14.77
C LEU A 650 -23.72 -10.15 15.82
N THR A 651 -24.20 -9.52 16.89
CA THR A 651 -25.04 -10.10 17.95
C THR A 651 -26.10 -9.06 18.36
N PRO A 652 -27.13 -9.40 19.15
CA PRO A 652 -28.17 -8.44 19.53
C PRO A 652 -27.65 -7.12 20.12
N ASP A 653 -26.49 -7.17 20.80
CA ASP A 653 -25.88 -6.01 21.45
C ASP A 653 -24.57 -5.56 20.79
N LEU A 654 -24.12 -6.16 19.68
CA LEU A 654 -22.82 -5.84 19.06
C LEU A 654 -22.96 -5.48 17.58
N PHE A 655 -22.44 -4.32 17.21
CA PHE A 655 -22.47 -3.79 15.85
C PHE A 655 -21.08 -3.68 15.26
N ALA A 656 -20.96 -4.00 13.96
CA ALA A 656 -19.83 -3.65 13.12
C ALA A 656 -20.22 -2.51 12.19
N VAL A 657 -19.50 -1.40 12.30
CA VAL A 657 -19.72 -0.18 11.53
C VAL A 657 -18.50 0.10 10.68
N PRO A 658 -18.52 -0.22 9.37
CA PRO A 658 -17.47 0.19 8.46
C PRO A 658 -17.56 1.70 8.21
N TYR A 659 -16.42 2.39 8.26
CA TYR A 659 -16.36 3.84 7.97
C TYR A 659 -15.06 4.25 7.28
N LYS A 660 -15.07 5.40 6.62
CA LYS A 660 -13.88 6.10 6.09
C LYS A 660 -13.93 7.57 6.51
N ASN A 661 -12.79 8.24 6.50
CA ASN A 661 -12.78 9.69 6.60
C ASN A 661 -13.25 10.27 5.25
N ARG A 662 -14.00 11.36 5.26
CA ARG A 662 -14.19 12.16 4.04
C ARG A 662 -12.84 12.68 3.54
N ARG A 663 -12.71 12.90 2.23
CA ARG A 663 -11.44 13.21 1.54
C ARG A 663 -10.65 14.35 2.20
N GLU A 664 -11.34 15.37 2.68
CA GLU A 664 -10.77 16.59 3.26
C GLU A 664 -10.11 16.32 4.62
N PHE A 665 -10.53 15.27 5.32
CA PHE A 665 -10.07 14.91 6.67
C PHE A 665 -9.04 13.78 6.67
N VAL A 666 -8.67 13.26 5.50
CA VAL A 666 -7.66 12.23 5.35
C VAL A 666 -6.30 12.77 5.79
N ARG A 667 -5.71 12.13 6.79
CA ARG A 667 -4.35 12.44 7.22
C ARG A 667 -3.36 11.55 6.48
N PRO A 668 -2.30 12.12 5.88
CA PRO A 668 -1.25 11.31 5.27
C PRO A 668 -0.57 10.45 6.33
N HIS A 669 -0.23 9.22 5.94
CA HIS A 669 0.59 8.34 6.79
C HIS A 669 2.03 8.88 6.83
N ASP A 670 2.73 8.77 7.97
CA ASP A 670 4.12 9.22 8.14
C ASP A 670 5.12 8.60 7.13
N LYS A 671 4.74 7.47 6.52
CA LYS A 671 5.51 6.68 5.56
C LYS A 671 4.95 6.78 4.15
N TYR A 672 4.07 7.74 3.89
CA TYR A 672 3.50 8.00 2.57
C TYR A 672 4.42 8.94 1.78
N ASN A 673 4.76 8.57 0.55
CA ASN A 673 5.49 9.43 -0.38
C ASN A 673 5.18 9.05 -1.83
N ILE A 674 4.03 9.50 -2.32
CA ILE A 674 3.57 9.18 -3.67
C ILE A 674 4.54 9.65 -4.77
N ILE A 675 5.34 10.68 -4.52
CA ILE A 675 6.29 11.23 -5.49
C ILE A 675 7.37 10.19 -5.83
N LEU A 676 7.94 9.52 -4.83
CA LEU A 676 8.95 8.49 -5.08
C LEU A 676 8.37 7.29 -5.83
N ALA A 677 7.17 6.86 -5.41
CA ALA A 677 6.49 5.73 -6.06
C ALA A 677 6.07 6.06 -7.49
N LEU A 678 5.57 7.27 -7.75
CA LEU A 678 5.18 7.67 -9.11
C LEU A 678 6.39 7.78 -10.02
N ILE A 679 7.52 8.34 -9.56
CA ILE A 679 8.75 8.43 -10.36
C ILE A 679 9.27 7.03 -10.71
N THR A 680 9.22 6.09 -9.75
CA THR A 680 9.54 4.68 -10.00
C THR A 680 8.69 4.11 -11.13
N THR A 681 7.38 4.33 -11.09
CA THR A 681 6.47 3.79 -12.13
C THR A 681 6.56 4.54 -13.46
N ALA A 682 6.74 5.85 -13.45
CA ALA A 682 6.87 6.69 -14.64
C ALA A 682 8.14 6.33 -15.41
N THR A 683 9.27 6.21 -14.71
CA THR A 683 10.54 5.80 -15.31
C THR A 683 10.46 4.37 -15.84
N ALA A 684 9.79 3.46 -15.12
CA ALA A 684 9.54 2.10 -15.61
C ALA A 684 8.70 2.07 -16.90
N ARG A 685 7.70 2.96 -17.03
CA ARG A 685 6.88 3.09 -18.24
C ARG A 685 7.64 3.72 -19.40
N VAL A 686 8.59 4.62 -19.14
CA VAL A 686 9.46 5.23 -20.16
C VAL A 686 10.50 4.24 -20.67
N MET A 687 10.97 3.32 -19.81
CA MET A 687 11.90 2.24 -20.20
C MET A 687 11.24 1.15 -21.06
N LEU A 688 9.92 0.98 -20.98
CA LEU A 688 9.13 0.01 -21.76
C LEU A 688 8.59 0.65 -23.04
#